data_AF-A0A832MDL1-F1
#
_entry.id   AF-A0A832MDL1-F1
#
_cell.length_a   1.000
_cell.length_b   1.000
_cell.length_c   1.000
_cell.angle_alpha   90.00
_cell.angle_beta   90.00
_cell.angle_gamma   90.00
#
_symmetry.space_group_name_H-M   'P 1'
#
loop_
_entity.id
_entity.type
_entity.pdbx_description
1 polymer ?
#
loop_
_entity_poly.entity_id
_entity_poly.type
_entity_poly.pdbx_seq_one_letter_code
_entity_poly.pdbx_strand_id
1 'polypeptide(L)'
;MSFSFADSGFQPLAGFVAPELPVAPLARAEAWDQLPMAPLFTDLLGEESYADAPSVQLAYDEKYLYLRARNCPIRGTCAENPLPGTPDFWRQDHIELRLLPDPTKPEAQLQFILGMFGRHWANQEKLGAAVRYDVEKSTYHWSCDFAVPHRLLGVAVKADAVVAGLVAHTSWSGSMPRFACVTPANLGYSHFAHFAVLRFLARPPVLALQRLELEASPHRQARVAAVATIRNNTNRAIAGVLQERVLLKPGLNKVALRLPLRRDAYTHYEVTVKAGAQTHALGSVTLRRAVGPVAALRVEQPRLLLDENGLGEMATKMRMPEFAPLVRVMEDITVNPPPTKPPEMPAAMGKQHGGLHLDLISEVGKCLSKWLLTRDASWIRQASALMAAADKYVVLPKHFDLKEGNTAPIAALTFDAFGPHLSAEERRTWVRVLTRMLDCYVTTSRHRAWTVTAIPNANAVTNAGGGMLALALFYEHPLAQEALGYARKHTRIFLDYCQGANDGGNTEGPQYWAYGLESLLRFALVLERVTGEREIIDHPSVQKTMNNVRASLCNDGACSGVNDTVPMPVGAEVAWCMSNYTNDPLALWYGDHAMQRIAAWQAQGRQTAYFPSTFFGMVARPAVKSPVKAPPLPTAVVLHDIEVAMLRSEPTWDCVLDCGIKGSRPPYTHHNQPDTGAFFLDLRGERLIIDPGYYKPEPTDHSLPLIDGVGPAIPTLWNGRVLACRAAGDLRYMMCDSTQAYGAAAKRVRRHVVMFGAQGVLVLDDIVPARKGAKVTLQYQCGGVTARDRKDGQIHVNGHKAALRIGWLGPMPTQTVLQAERRFDDVHWGYVFADCKWFPVRADYRGVPRGLPLMTTFSDETTGAGPLWRCSQRGDRLIVAVEGVGEVGFQRRISGWELVAM
;
A
#
# COMPACT_ATOMS: atom_id res chain seq x y z
N MET A 1 45.39 20.60 2.21
CA MET A 1 44.40 20.40 1.13
C MET A 1 43.19 19.73 1.75
N SER A 2 42.08 20.46 1.89
CA SER A 2 40.81 19.90 2.37
C SER A 2 40.14 19.17 1.21
N PHE A 3 40.15 17.84 1.23
CA PHE A 3 39.34 17.05 0.31
C PHE A 3 37.86 17.25 0.68
N SER A 4 37.08 17.83 -0.23
CA SER A 4 35.62 17.91 -0.08
C SER A 4 35.00 16.64 -0.68
N PHE A 5 33.91 16.16 -0.09
CA PHE A 5 33.21 14.96 -0.59
C PHE A 5 32.70 15.14 -2.03
N ALA A 6 32.49 16.39 -2.47
CA ALA A 6 32.07 16.74 -3.83
C ALA A 6 33.09 16.31 -4.90
N ASP A 7 34.37 16.18 -4.54
CA ASP A 7 35.44 15.81 -5.48
C ASP A 7 35.58 14.29 -5.67
N SER A 8 34.83 13.48 -4.91
CA SER A 8 34.91 12.02 -4.93
C SER A 8 34.01 11.34 -5.98
N GLY A 9 33.18 12.10 -6.69
CA GLY A 9 32.22 11.57 -7.66
C GLY A 9 31.03 10.82 -7.03
N PHE A 10 30.97 10.74 -5.70
CA PHE A 10 29.86 10.13 -4.97
C PHE A 10 28.76 11.16 -4.75
N GLN A 11 27.63 11.04 -5.45
CA GLN A 11 26.40 11.73 -5.04
C GLN A 11 25.62 10.79 -4.11
N PRO A 12 25.45 11.14 -2.83
CA PRO A 12 24.44 10.50 -2.00
C PRO A 12 23.10 10.56 -2.72
N LEU A 13 22.23 9.57 -2.53
CA LEU A 13 20.82 9.69 -2.92
C LEU A 13 20.31 11.06 -2.45
N ALA A 14 19.77 11.87 -3.36
CA ALA A 14 19.47 13.27 -3.12
C ALA A 14 18.73 13.46 -1.78
N GLY A 15 19.36 14.18 -0.85
CA GLY A 15 18.82 14.44 0.49
C GLY A 15 19.34 13.54 1.62
N PHE A 16 20.10 12.48 1.34
CA PHE A 16 20.77 11.67 2.37
C PHE A 16 22.18 12.19 2.65
N VAL A 17 22.44 12.67 3.87
CA VAL A 17 23.80 12.98 4.33
C VAL A 17 24.29 11.83 5.20
N ALA A 18 25.27 11.09 4.69
CA ALA A 18 25.90 9.99 5.43
C ALA A 18 26.44 10.48 6.79
N PRO A 19 26.15 9.78 7.91
CA PRO A 19 26.68 10.16 9.20
C PRO A 19 28.21 10.05 9.21
N GLU A 20 28.91 11.05 9.74
CA GLU A 20 30.35 10.99 9.93
C GLU A 20 30.71 10.33 11.27
N LEU A 21 31.64 9.37 11.24
CA LEU A 21 32.14 8.62 12.38
C LEU A 21 33.62 8.93 12.60
N PRO A 22 33.99 9.56 13.71
CA PRO A 22 35.40 9.80 14.01
C PRO A 22 36.11 8.50 14.37
N VAL A 23 37.22 8.20 13.69
CA VAL A 23 38.13 7.09 14.00
C VAL A 23 39.42 7.69 14.53
N ALA A 24 39.68 7.54 15.82
CA ALA A 24 40.80 8.19 16.51
C ALA A 24 42.03 7.25 16.64
N PRO A 25 43.25 7.80 16.78
CA PRO A 25 44.44 6.99 16.86
C PRO A 25 44.52 6.31 18.23
N LEU A 26 44.82 5.01 18.25
CA LEU A 26 44.98 4.21 19.45
C LEU A 26 46.44 4.29 19.91
N ALA A 27 46.73 5.18 20.85
CA ALA A 27 48.10 5.39 21.33
C ALA A 27 48.65 4.17 22.10
N ARG A 28 47.80 3.47 22.87
CA ARG A 28 48.09 2.25 23.64
C ARG A 28 46.82 1.41 23.78
N ALA A 29 46.96 0.12 24.06
CA ALA A 29 45.83 -0.81 24.21
C ALA A 29 44.89 -0.46 25.38
N GLU A 30 45.34 0.29 26.40
CA GLU A 30 44.48 0.76 27.49
C GLU A 30 43.69 2.05 27.14
N ALA A 31 43.94 2.66 25.97
CA ALA A 31 43.38 3.97 25.62
C ALA A 31 41.94 3.93 25.07
N TRP A 32 41.32 2.76 24.94
CA TRP A 32 39.96 2.64 24.39
C TRP A 32 38.90 3.39 25.18
N ASP A 33 39.04 3.48 26.51
CA ASP A 33 38.06 4.18 27.34
C ASP A 33 38.07 5.71 27.10
N GLN A 34 39.08 6.21 26.37
CA GLN A 34 39.22 7.60 25.94
C GLN A 34 38.67 7.85 24.51
N LEU A 35 38.25 6.81 23.80
CA LEU A 35 37.79 6.91 22.42
C LEU A 35 36.26 7.05 22.33
N PRO A 36 35.74 7.83 21.35
CA PRO A 36 34.30 7.96 21.17
C PRO A 36 33.67 6.61 20.77
N MET A 37 32.46 6.36 21.28
CA MET A 37 31.63 5.27 20.78
C MET A 37 31.01 5.64 19.45
N ALA A 38 30.84 4.66 18.57
CA ALA A 38 30.03 4.77 17.40
C ALA A 38 28.54 4.93 17.82
N PRO A 39 27.80 5.90 17.25
CA PRO A 39 26.39 6.11 17.53
C PRO A 39 25.56 4.95 16.98
N LEU A 40 24.56 4.47 17.74
CA LEU A 40 23.60 3.50 17.22
C LEU A 40 22.47 4.23 16.47
N PHE A 41 21.88 3.58 15.47
CA PHE A 41 20.82 4.14 14.67
C PHE A 41 19.54 4.37 15.46
N THR A 42 19.25 3.49 16.44
CA THR A 42 18.20 3.71 17.45
C THR A 42 18.44 5.00 18.24
N ASP A 43 19.72 5.31 18.52
CA ASP A 43 20.07 6.58 19.15
C ASP A 43 19.82 7.74 18.18
N LEU A 44 20.14 7.61 16.89
CA LEU A 44 19.88 8.62 15.83
C LEU A 44 18.38 8.94 15.65
N LEU A 45 17.49 7.99 15.95
CA LEU A 45 16.04 8.13 15.87
C LEU A 45 15.37 8.66 17.16
N GLY A 46 16.14 8.91 18.22
CA GLY A 46 15.61 9.42 19.48
C GLY A 46 14.83 8.40 20.30
N GLU A 47 15.01 7.10 20.02
CA GLU A 47 14.50 6.04 20.90
C GLU A 47 15.29 6.03 22.21
N GLU A 48 14.64 5.69 23.34
CA GLU A 48 15.35 5.52 24.60
C GLU A 48 16.39 4.40 24.46
N SER A 49 17.67 4.76 24.50
CA SER A 49 18.77 3.79 24.56
C SER A 49 18.61 2.94 25.82
N TYR A 50 18.42 1.63 25.66
CA TYR A 50 18.36 0.70 26.78
C TYR A 50 19.70 0.64 27.52
N ALA A 51 19.66 0.36 28.83
CA ALA A 51 20.86 0.25 29.67
C ALA A 51 21.84 -0.87 29.21
N ASP A 52 21.35 -1.83 28.42
CA ASP A 52 22.07 -2.99 27.86
C ASP A 52 22.51 -2.80 26.39
N ALA A 53 22.51 -1.57 25.87
CA ALA A 53 22.93 -1.31 24.49
C ALA A 53 24.43 -1.62 24.27
N PRO A 54 24.79 -2.29 23.16
CA PRO A 54 26.18 -2.61 22.84
C PRO A 54 26.99 -1.33 22.67
N SER A 55 28.21 -1.31 23.20
CA SER A 55 29.17 -0.24 22.93
C SER A 55 30.11 -0.66 21.82
N VAL A 56 30.08 0.06 20.70
CA VAL A 56 31.00 -0.17 19.58
C VAL A 56 31.94 1.03 19.45
N GLN A 57 33.23 0.78 19.26
CA GLN A 57 34.27 1.80 19.12
C GLN A 57 35.18 1.45 17.94
N LEU A 58 35.67 2.47 17.25
CA LEU A 58 36.66 2.34 16.18
C LEU A 58 37.92 3.12 16.54
N ALA A 59 39.07 2.52 16.25
CA ALA A 59 40.37 3.13 16.47
C ALA A 59 41.35 2.73 15.37
N TYR A 60 42.48 3.40 15.24
CA TYR A 60 43.51 2.98 14.28
C TYR A 60 44.93 3.23 14.81
N ASP A 61 45.91 2.48 14.32
CA ASP A 61 47.34 2.77 14.51
C ASP A 61 48.06 2.80 13.15
N GLU A 62 49.39 2.65 13.10
CA GLU A 62 50.11 2.64 11.82
C GLU A 62 49.84 1.39 10.96
N LYS A 63 49.31 0.31 11.55
CA LYS A 63 49.21 -1.02 10.95
C LYS A 63 47.78 -1.52 10.83
N TYR A 64 46.87 -1.16 11.73
CA TYR A 64 45.55 -1.75 11.86
C TYR A 64 44.45 -0.71 12.10
N LEU A 65 43.29 -0.99 11.51
CA LEU A 65 41.99 -0.48 11.95
C LEU A 65 41.44 -1.45 13.00
N TYR A 66 41.13 -0.94 14.17
CA TYR A 66 40.56 -1.70 15.27
C TYR A 66 39.07 -1.42 15.41
N LEU A 67 38.33 -2.46 15.74
CA LEU A 67 36.96 -2.37 16.24
C LEU A 67 36.87 -3.08 17.59
N ARG A 68 36.23 -2.42 18.54
CA ARG A 68 35.89 -3.00 19.83
C ARG A 68 34.38 -2.95 20.03
N ALA A 69 33.77 -4.08 20.30
CA ALA A 69 32.37 -4.22 20.67
C ALA A 69 32.30 -4.80 22.09
N ARG A 70 31.62 -4.13 23.03
CA ARG A 70 31.40 -4.63 24.39
C ARG A 70 29.93 -4.60 24.74
N ASN A 71 29.55 -5.41 25.74
CA ASN A 71 28.19 -5.51 26.25
C ASN A 71 27.16 -5.86 25.14
N CYS A 72 27.53 -6.69 24.18
CA CYS A 72 26.60 -7.18 23.17
C CYS A 72 25.63 -8.16 23.84
N PRO A 73 24.33 -7.85 23.99
CA PRO A 73 23.40 -8.72 24.69
C PRO A 73 23.20 -10.01 23.88
N ILE A 74 23.15 -11.14 24.58
CA ILE A 74 22.82 -12.43 23.97
C ILE A 74 21.29 -12.54 23.94
N ARG A 75 20.70 -12.40 22.74
CA ARG A 75 19.26 -12.55 22.54
C ARG A 75 19.04 -13.74 21.61
N GLY A 76 18.11 -14.63 21.97
CA GLY A 76 18.02 -16.00 21.44
C GLY A 76 18.40 -16.16 19.97
N THR A 77 19.44 -16.96 19.71
CA THR A 77 19.92 -17.26 18.36
C THR A 77 18.95 -18.13 17.59
N CYS A 78 18.82 -17.94 16.26
CA CYS A 78 18.09 -18.88 15.42
C CYS A 78 18.75 -20.27 15.37
N ALA A 79 20.08 -20.34 15.59
CA ALA A 79 20.85 -21.59 15.70
C ALA A 79 22.07 -21.40 16.61
N GLU A 80 22.38 -22.38 17.45
CA GLU A 80 23.49 -22.28 18.43
C GLU A 80 24.89 -22.25 17.79
N ASN A 81 25.07 -22.64 16.52
CA ASN A 81 26.39 -22.67 15.89
C ASN A 81 26.34 -22.78 14.35
N PRO A 82 25.86 -21.76 13.61
CA PRO A 82 25.71 -21.85 12.17
C PRO A 82 27.07 -21.89 11.44
N LEU A 83 27.15 -22.67 10.37
CA LEU A 83 28.35 -22.76 9.52
C LEU A 83 28.48 -21.48 8.65
N PRO A 84 29.67 -20.85 8.56
CA PRO A 84 29.90 -19.73 7.66
C PRO A 84 29.45 -20.03 6.23
N GLY A 85 28.79 -19.06 5.59
CA GLY A 85 28.27 -19.20 4.21
C GLY A 85 26.87 -19.81 4.09
N THR A 86 26.26 -20.27 5.18
CA THR A 86 24.84 -20.71 5.19
C THR A 86 23.90 -19.54 5.49
N PRO A 87 22.63 -19.57 5.05
CA PRO A 87 21.64 -18.53 5.41
C PRO A 87 21.48 -18.33 6.92
N ASP A 88 21.63 -19.39 7.71
CA ASP A 88 21.50 -19.34 9.17
C ASP A 88 22.66 -18.59 9.84
N PHE A 89 23.83 -18.52 9.21
CA PHE A 89 24.95 -17.70 9.70
C PHE A 89 24.61 -16.21 9.73
N TRP A 90 23.73 -15.76 8.85
CA TRP A 90 23.24 -14.38 8.81
C TRP A 90 22.11 -14.11 9.81
N ARG A 91 21.54 -15.18 10.40
CA ARG A 91 20.42 -15.16 11.35
C ARG A 91 20.87 -15.43 12.80
N GLN A 92 22.06 -14.98 13.16
CA GLN A 92 22.61 -15.08 14.51
C GLN A 92 23.01 -13.70 15.05
N ASP A 93 23.28 -13.62 16.35
CA ASP A 93 23.88 -12.45 16.97
C ASP A 93 25.32 -12.27 16.46
N HIS A 94 25.61 -11.13 15.83
CA HIS A 94 26.91 -10.87 15.20
C HIS A 94 27.28 -9.38 15.17
N ILE A 95 28.58 -9.13 15.03
CA ILE A 95 29.14 -7.84 14.63
C ILE A 95 29.52 -7.91 13.16
N GLU A 96 29.16 -6.89 12.41
CA GLU A 96 29.47 -6.73 11.00
C GLU A 96 30.23 -5.43 10.76
N LEU A 97 31.31 -5.53 9.99
CA LEU A 97 32.05 -4.40 9.43
C LEU A 97 32.01 -4.51 7.90
N ARG A 98 31.50 -3.47 7.24
CA ARG A 98 31.67 -3.26 5.81
C ARG A 98 32.45 -1.99 5.57
N LEU A 99 33.36 -2.03 4.61
CA LEU A 99 34.12 -0.89 4.16
C LEU A 99 34.02 -0.82 2.64
N LEU A 100 33.90 0.39 2.12
CA LEU A 100 33.91 0.69 0.70
C LEU A 100 35.08 1.65 0.43
N PRO A 101 36.27 1.10 0.13
CA PRO A 101 37.48 1.90 -0.06
C PRO A 101 37.41 2.82 -1.27
N ASP A 102 36.77 2.35 -2.35
CA ASP A 102 36.49 3.10 -3.57
C ASP A 102 34.97 3.15 -3.75
N PRO A 103 34.31 4.28 -3.43
CA PRO A 103 32.87 4.44 -3.54
C PRO A 103 32.33 4.27 -4.97
N THR A 104 33.19 4.38 -5.98
CA THR A 104 32.82 4.19 -7.39
C THR A 104 32.80 2.72 -7.82
N LYS A 105 33.32 1.82 -6.96
CA LYS A 105 33.44 0.38 -7.21
C LYS A 105 32.82 -0.43 -6.08
N PRO A 106 31.48 -0.46 -5.98
CA PRO A 106 30.78 -1.18 -4.91
C PRO A 106 31.11 -2.68 -4.83
N GLU A 107 31.53 -3.28 -5.94
CA GLU A 107 32.02 -4.66 -6.01
C GLU A 107 33.35 -4.88 -5.27
N ALA A 108 34.12 -3.82 -5.03
CA ALA A 108 35.38 -3.85 -4.30
C ALA A 108 35.21 -3.70 -2.78
N GLN A 109 33.97 -3.73 -2.27
CA GLN A 109 33.71 -3.64 -0.83
C GLN A 109 34.40 -4.76 -0.05
N LEU A 110 34.77 -4.46 1.19
CA LEU A 110 35.31 -5.40 2.17
C LEU A 110 34.24 -5.64 3.21
N GLN A 111 33.92 -6.89 3.50
CA GLN A 111 32.90 -7.25 4.47
C GLN A 111 33.44 -8.36 5.38
N PHE A 112 33.29 -8.15 6.67
CA PHE A 112 33.67 -9.08 7.72
C PHE A 112 32.54 -9.19 8.74
N ILE A 113 32.18 -10.41 9.10
CA ILE A 113 31.15 -10.73 10.09
C ILE A 113 31.74 -11.66 11.12
N LEU A 114 31.53 -11.34 12.40
CA LEU A 114 31.94 -12.14 13.54
C LEU A 114 30.73 -12.46 14.41
N GLY A 115 30.38 -13.74 14.51
CA GLY A 115 29.35 -14.23 15.42
C GLY A 115 29.89 -14.41 16.84
N MET A 116 28.97 -14.45 17.82
CA MET A 116 29.32 -14.54 19.24
C MET A 116 30.09 -15.80 19.68
N PHE A 117 30.17 -16.82 18.81
CA PHE A 117 30.93 -18.04 19.04
C PHE A 117 32.30 -18.05 18.34
N GLY A 118 32.78 -16.89 17.88
CA GLY A 118 34.08 -16.76 17.20
C GLY A 118 34.07 -17.28 15.75
N ARG A 119 32.93 -17.75 15.24
CA ARG A 119 32.76 -18.05 13.82
C ARG A 119 32.69 -16.75 13.04
N HIS A 120 33.45 -16.67 11.96
CA HIS A 120 33.48 -15.48 11.11
C HIS A 120 33.24 -15.84 9.64
N TRP A 121 32.81 -14.84 8.89
CA TRP A 121 32.72 -14.87 7.44
C TRP A 121 33.32 -13.59 6.87
N ALA A 122 34.03 -13.71 5.76
CA ALA A 122 34.57 -12.58 5.03
C ALA A 122 34.28 -12.76 3.54
N ASN A 123 33.97 -11.68 2.84
CA ASN A 123 33.75 -11.73 1.39
C ASN A 123 35.06 -11.89 0.59
N GLN A 124 36.21 -11.75 1.25
CA GLN A 124 37.53 -12.01 0.68
C GLN A 124 38.32 -12.95 1.59
N GLU A 125 38.85 -14.03 1.03
CA GLU A 125 39.60 -15.05 1.78
C GLU A 125 40.85 -14.47 2.49
N LYS A 126 41.58 -13.59 1.79
CA LYS A 126 42.74 -12.88 2.36
C LYS A 126 42.37 -11.96 3.53
N LEU A 127 41.15 -11.44 3.55
CA LEU A 127 40.63 -10.64 4.65
C LEU A 127 40.40 -11.55 5.87
N GLY A 128 39.68 -12.66 5.69
CA GLY A 128 39.43 -13.62 6.77
C GLY A 128 40.71 -14.14 7.43
N ALA A 129 41.73 -14.49 6.64
CA ALA A 129 42.99 -15.03 7.16
C ALA A 129 43.86 -14.01 7.92
N ALA A 130 43.62 -12.72 7.77
CA ALA A 130 44.49 -11.66 8.27
C ALA A 130 43.87 -10.80 9.37
N VAL A 131 42.55 -10.88 9.56
CA VAL A 131 41.85 -10.23 10.66
C VAL A 131 42.16 -10.98 11.95
N ARG A 132 42.69 -10.25 12.93
CA ARG A 132 42.85 -10.78 14.30
C ARG A 132 41.59 -10.48 15.07
N TYR A 133 41.11 -11.42 15.86
CA TYR A 133 39.95 -11.19 16.72
C TYR A 133 40.07 -11.95 18.04
N ASP A 134 39.43 -11.41 19.06
CA ASP A 134 39.22 -12.04 20.35
C ASP A 134 37.75 -11.91 20.74
N VAL A 135 37.17 -12.95 21.33
CA VAL A 135 35.77 -13.00 21.72
C VAL A 135 35.66 -13.47 23.15
N GLU A 136 35.16 -12.58 24.02
CA GLU A 136 34.88 -12.89 25.42
C GLU A 136 33.38 -13.04 25.61
N LYS A 137 32.96 -14.09 26.33
CA LYS A 137 31.54 -14.40 26.55
C LYS A 137 31.22 -14.57 28.02
N SER A 138 30.10 -14.00 28.43
CA SER A 138 29.44 -14.21 29.72
C SER A 138 28.07 -14.86 29.52
N THR A 139 27.32 -15.08 30.60
CA THR A 139 25.97 -15.66 30.55
C THR A 139 24.99 -14.80 29.74
N TYR A 140 25.14 -13.47 29.78
CA TYR A 140 24.15 -12.54 29.21
C TYR A 140 24.71 -11.63 28.11
N HIS A 141 26.03 -11.52 28.01
CA HIS A 141 26.68 -10.62 27.07
C HIS A 141 27.91 -11.27 26.46
N TRP A 142 28.29 -10.78 25.29
CA TRP A 142 29.58 -11.05 24.69
C TRP A 142 30.27 -9.74 24.30
N SER A 143 31.57 -9.81 24.14
CA SER A 143 32.42 -8.71 23.68
C SER A 143 33.38 -9.25 22.64
N CYS A 144 33.78 -8.42 21.69
CA CYS A 144 34.82 -8.78 20.75
C CYS A 144 35.70 -7.60 20.39
N ASP A 145 36.99 -7.89 20.22
CA ASP A 145 37.93 -6.99 19.59
C ASP A 145 38.34 -7.59 18.26
N PHE A 146 38.46 -6.78 17.21
CA PHE A 146 39.15 -7.22 16.01
C PHE A 146 40.03 -6.14 15.39
N ALA A 147 41.08 -6.58 14.70
CA ALA A 147 42.07 -5.73 14.06
C ALA A 147 42.21 -6.11 12.58
N VAL A 148 41.96 -5.14 11.70
CA VAL A 148 42.03 -5.28 10.24
C VAL A 148 43.30 -4.59 9.72
N PRO A 149 44.23 -5.31 9.08
CA PRO A 149 45.44 -4.71 8.54
C PRO A 149 45.15 -3.64 7.47
N HIS A 150 45.79 -2.47 7.56
CA HIS A 150 45.63 -1.37 6.59
C HIS A 150 45.86 -1.79 5.14
N ARG A 151 46.84 -2.68 4.89
CA ARG A 151 47.16 -3.19 3.56
C ARG A 151 45.99 -3.87 2.85
N LEU A 152 44.99 -4.32 3.59
CA LEU A 152 43.79 -4.98 3.05
C LEU A 152 42.65 -4.00 2.83
N LEU A 153 42.73 -2.80 3.42
CA LEU A 153 41.68 -1.79 3.30
C LEU A 153 41.69 -1.10 1.93
N GLY A 154 42.76 -1.22 1.13
CA GLY A 154 42.85 -0.53 -0.17
C GLY A 154 42.98 0.99 -0.08
N VAL A 155 42.99 1.55 1.14
CA VAL A 155 43.15 2.97 1.43
C VAL A 155 44.30 3.16 2.43
N ALA A 156 45.11 4.20 2.21
CA ALA A 156 46.13 4.61 3.15
C ALA A 156 45.47 5.24 4.38
N VAL A 157 45.22 4.45 5.41
CA VAL A 157 44.66 4.91 6.67
C VAL A 157 45.69 5.77 7.40
N LYS A 158 45.47 7.08 7.37
CA LYS A 158 46.26 8.13 8.02
C LYS A 158 45.32 9.20 8.56
N ALA A 159 45.85 10.13 9.33
CA ALA A 159 45.10 11.32 9.73
C ALA A 159 44.46 12.00 8.49
N ASP A 160 43.20 12.39 8.63
CA ASP A 160 42.34 12.98 7.60
C ASP A 160 41.89 12.04 6.47
N ALA A 161 42.23 10.75 6.53
CA ALA A 161 41.65 9.77 5.62
C ALA A 161 40.14 9.65 5.83
N VAL A 162 39.43 9.32 4.76
CA VAL A 162 37.98 9.15 4.76
C VAL A 162 37.64 7.85 4.05
N VAL A 163 36.81 7.02 4.68
CA VAL A 163 36.40 5.71 4.15
C VAL A 163 34.91 5.55 4.35
N ALA A 164 34.16 5.20 3.31
CA ALA A 164 32.76 4.86 3.47
C ALA A 164 32.64 3.49 4.14
N GLY A 165 31.78 3.33 5.13
CA GLY A 165 31.65 2.05 5.84
C GLY A 165 30.36 1.89 6.65
N LEU A 166 30.12 0.66 7.08
CA LEU A 166 29.07 0.25 7.99
C LEU A 166 29.69 -0.52 9.13
N VAL A 167 29.28 -0.19 10.34
CA VAL A 167 29.48 -1.02 11.53
C VAL A 167 28.10 -1.33 12.11
N ALA A 168 27.81 -2.61 12.31
CA ALA A 168 26.53 -3.04 12.85
C ALA A 168 26.71 -4.14 13.90
N HIS A 169 25.93 -4.06 14.97
CA HIS A 169 25.58 -5.19 15.81
C HIS A 169 24.18 -5.65 15.42
N THR A 170 24.05 -6.89 15.00
CA THR A 170 22.76 -7.50 14.68
C THR A 170 22.44 -8.50 15.78
N SER A 171 21.25 -8.39 16.36
CA SER A 171 20.70 -9.36 17.29
C SER A 171 19.38 -9.91 16.78
N TRP A 172 19.02 -11.14 17.14
CA TRP A 172 17.78 -11.76 16.68
C TRP A 172 16.83 -12.09 17.83
N SER A 173 15.53 -12.00 17.55
CA SER A 173 14.46 -12.45 18.45
C SER A 173 13.44 -13.24 17.62
N GLY A 174 13.66 -14.54 17.48
CA GLY A 174 12.95 -15.35 16.49
C GLY A 174 13.35 -14.93 15.07
N SER A 175 12.37 -14.70 14.19
CA SER A 175 12.61 -14.27 12.80
C SER A 175 12.81 -12.76 12.63
N MET A 176 12.75 -11.98 13.71
CA MET A 176 12.89 -10.52 13.65
C MET A 176 14.31 -10.09 14.03
N PRO A 177 15.06 -9.45 13.12
CA PRO A 177 16.33 -8.84 13.46
C PRO A 177 16.11 -7.52 14.22
N ARG A 178 16.99 -7.24 15.17
CA ARG A 178 17.17 -5.94 15.81
C ARG A 178 18.58 -5.45 15.51
N PHE A 179 18.65 -4.27 14.92
CA PHE A 179 19.92 -3.68 14.49
C PHE A 179 20.35 -2.59 15.45
N ALA A 180 21.63 -2.60 15.79
CA ALA A 180 22.34 -1.48 16.35
C ALA A 180 23.45 -1.12 15.36
N CYS A 181 23.09 -0.35 14.34
CA CYS A 181 23.96 0.02 13.22
C CYS A 181 24.30 1.52 13.24
N VAL A 182 25.37 1.91 12.55
CA VAL A 182 25.75 3.33 12.41
C VAL A 182 25.08 4.03 11.22
N THR A 183 24.24 3.32 10.45
CA THR A 183 23.51 3.82 9.26
C THR A 183 22.12 3.19 9.12
N PRO A 184 21.14 3.80 8.42
CA PRO A 184 19.81 3.23 8.17
C PRO A 184 19.77 2.00 7.25
N ALA A 185 20.90 1.33 7.01
CA ALA A 185 20.94 0.18 6.11
C ALA A 185 20.15 -1.00 6.70
N ASN A 186 18.96 -1.27 6.17
CA ASN A 186 18.26 -2.53 6.39
C ASN A 186 19.13 -3.64 5.78
N LEU A 187 19.50 -4.66 6.55
CA LEU A 187 20.42 -5.69 6.07
C LEU A 187 19.72 -6.61 5.04
N GLY A 188 19.83 -6.21 3.78
CA GLY A 188 19.40 -6.93 2.58
C GLY A 188 19.88 -6.19 1.32
N TYR A 189 21.08 -6.54 0.84
CA TYR A 189 21.74 -6.17 -0.42
C TYR A 189 21.85 -4.68 -0.86
N SER A 190 23.07 -4.29 -1.25
CA SER A 190 23.48 -3.19 -2.17
C SER A 190 23.18 -1.72 -1.89
N HIS A 191 22.78 -1.29 -0.69
CA HIS A 191 22.55 0.15 -0.42
C HIS A 191 23.81 0.86 0.10
N PHE A 192 24.95 0.72 -0.59
CA PHE A 192 26.22 1.36 -0.21
C PHE A 192 26.16 2.91 -0.28
N ALA A 193 25.20 3.45 -1.03
CA ALA A 193 24.85 4.88 -1.02
C ALA A 193 24.50 5.40 0.39
N HIS A 194 24.19 4.50 1.34
CA HIS A 194 23.82 4.84 2.71
C HIS A 194 24.93 4.54 3.74
N PHE A 195 26.16 4.25 3.31
CA PHE A 195 27.27 4.01 4.24
C PHE A 195 27.64 5.28 5.01
N ALA A 196 28.09 5.11 6.26
CA ALA A 196 28.64 6.18 7.07
C ALA A 196 30.01 6.58 6.55
N VAL A 197 30.46 7.77 6.90
CA VAL A 197 31.77 8.30 6.55
C VAL A 197 32.70 8.11 7.75
N LEU A 198 33.61 7.14 7.69
CA LEU A 198 34.66 6.95 8.69
C LEU A 198 35.77 8.00 8.46
N ARG A 199 35.86 8.98 9.35
CA ARG A 199 36.84 10.07 9.29
C ARG A 199 37.96 9.84 10.29
N PHE A 200 39.17 9.61 9.79
CA PHE A 200 40.34 9.32 10.62
C PHE A 200 40.93 10.61 11.19
N LEU A 201 41.03 10.71 12.51
CA LEU A 201 41.47 11.93 13.20
C LEU A 201 42.96 11.87 13.54
N ALA A 202 43.67 13.00 13.47
CA ALA A 202 45.08 13.07 13.87
C ALA A 202 45.32 12.86 15.37
N ARG A 203 44.31 13.16 16.21
CA ARG A 203 44.34 13.02 17.67
C ARG A 203 42.95 12.66 18.15
N PRO A 204 42.81 11.95 19.29
CA PRO A 204 41.52 11.76 19.92
C PRO A 204 40.85 13.12 20.17
N PRO A 205 39.52 13.22 20.08
CA PRO A 205 38.82 14.44 20.45
C PRO A 205 39.01 14.71 21.95
N VAL A 206 39.75 15.77 22.28
CA VAL A 206 39.93 16.25 23.66
C VAL A 206 39.06 17.48 23.88
N LEU A 207 38.10 17.40 24.81
CA LEU A 207 37.44 18.56 25.42
C LEU A 207 38.26 19.00 26.64
N ALA A 208 38.63 20.28 26.72
CA ALA A 208 39.29 20.85 27.89
C ALA A 208 38.37 21.87 28.58
N LEU A 209 38.15 21.72 29.89
CA LEU A 209 37.57 22.80 30.71
C LEU A 209 38.62 23.92 30.78
N GLN A 210 38.34 25.04 30.11
CA GLN A 210 39.36 26.09 29.95
C GLN A 210 39.42 27.03 31.15
N ARG A 211 38.27 27.30 31.81
CA ARG A 211 38.14 28.28 32.90
C ARG A 211 36.98 27.92 33.83
N LEU A 212 37.26 27.82 35.14
CA LEU A 212 36.30 27.82 36.24
C LEU A 212 36.64 29.00 37.15
N GLU A 213 35.80 30.03 37.20
CA GLU A 213 36.01 31.18 38.09
C GLU A 213 35.00 31.17 39.22
N LEU A 214 35.52 31.28 40.45
CA LEU A 214 34.75 31.37 41.68
C LEU A 214 34.90 32.79 42.23
N GLU A 215 33.88 33.62 42.09
CA GLU A 215 33.89 34.98 42.63
C GLU A 215 33.15 35.02 43.97
N ALA A 216 33.87 35.33 45.06
CA ALA A 216 33.31 35.44 46.39
C ALA A 216 32.85 36.89 46.66
N SER A 217 31.56 37.08 46.95
CA SER A 217 31.02 38.40 47.30
C SER A 217 31.16 38.67 48.81
N PRO A 218 31.63 39.84 49.26
CA PRO A 218 31.96 40.12 50.67
C PRO A 218 30.77 40.39 51.62
N HIS A 219 29.53 40.03 51.26
CA HIS A 219 28.39 40.21 52.17
C HIS A 219 28.20 39.01 53.13
N ARG A 220 27.62 39.29 54.32
CA ARG A 220 27.49 38.45 55.55
C ARG A 220 26.89 37.03 55.40
N GLN A 221 26.67 36.54 54.19
CA GLN A 221 26.48 35.14 53.84
C GLN A 221 27.34 34.87 52.62
N ALA A 222 28.43 34.10 52.76
CA ALA A 222 29.37 33.82 51.68
C ALA A 222 28.64 33.21 50.47
N ARG A 223 28.47 34.01 49.42
CA ARG A 223 27.89 33.62 48.13
C ARG A 223 29.03 33.57 47.13
N VAL A 224 29.17 32.44 46.45
CA VAL A 224 30.12 32.24 45.36
C VAL A 224 29.33 32.11 44.05
N ALA A 225 29.66 32.93 43.05
CA ALA A 225 29.22 32.71 41.67
C ALA A 225 30.30 31.90 40.94
N ALA A 226 29.89 30.85 40.20
CA ALA A 226 30.80 29.98 39.47
C ALA A 226 30.56 30.08 37.96
N VAL A 227 31.56 30.51 37.18
CA VAL A 227 31.51 30.52 35.71
C VAL A 227 32.39 29.41 35.17
N ALA A 228 31.80 28.44 34.45
CA ALA A 228 32.51 27.36 33.78
C ALA A 228 32.43 27.51 32.25
N THR A 229 33.57 27.50 31.54
CA THR A 229 33.62 27.54 30.07
C THR A 229 34.25 26.25 29.51
N ILE A 230 33.51 25.52 28.67
CA ILE A 230 33.94 24.26 28.05
C ILE A 230 34.18 24.45 26.54
N ARG A 231 35.32 23.98 26.01
CA ARG A 231 35.66 24.03 24.57
C ARG A 231 36.17 22.68 24.06
N ASN A 232 35.90 22.38 22.79
CA ASN A 232 36.45 21.22 22.07
C ASN A 232 37.74 21.54 21.31
N ASN A 233 38.34 20.50 20.74
CA ASN A 233 39.53 20.58 19.89
C ASN A 233 39.33 21.44 18.61
N THR A 234 38.10 21.84 18.27
CA THR A 234 37.80 22.80 17.18
C THR A 234 37.61 24.24 17.70
N ASN A 235 37.85 24.49 18.99
CA ASN A 235 37.78 25.80 19.64
C ASN A 235 36.37 26.45 19.62
N ARG A 236 35.32 25.68 19.30
CA ARG A 236 33.92 26.11 19.43
C ARG A 236 33.46 25.95 20.89
N ALA A 237 32.81 26.97 21.42
CA ALA A 237 32.25 26.95 22.78
C ALA A 237 30.95 26.15 22.82
N ILE A 238 30.81 25.19 23.74
CA ILE A 238 29.65 24.29 23.86
C ILE A 238 28.84 24.61 25.14
N ALA A 239 28.49 25.90 25.29
CA ALA A 239 27.54 26.51 26.24
C ALA A 239 28.03 27.17 27.55
N GLY A 240 27.46 28.36 27.81
CA GLY A 240 26.53 28.65 28.91
C GLY A 240 27.10 29.06 30.28
N VAL A 241 26.95 30.33 30.65
CA VAL A 241 27.21 30.83 32.02
C VAL A 241 26.28 30.13 33.01
N LEU A 242 26.84 29.38 33.96
CA LEU A 242 26.12 28.88 35.13
C LEU A 242 25.91 30.03 36.12
N GLN A 243 24.69 30.31 36.54
CA GLN A 243 24.41 31.15 37.72
C GLN A 243 23.66 30.30 38.76
N GLU A 244 24.31 29.30 39.34
CA GLU A 244 23.78 28.64 40.54
C GLU A 244 24.36 29.28 41.81
N ARG A 245 23.49 29.54 42.79
CA ARG A 245 23.83 30.10 44.10
C ARG A 245 24.07 28.96 45.08
N VAL A 246 25.31 28.71 45.47
CA VAL A 246 25.66 27.70 46.49
C VAL A 246 26.12 28.39 47.78
N LEU A 247 25.56 27.97 48.92
CA LEU A 247 25.86 28.51 50.24
C LEU A 247 26.94 27.64 50.89
N LEU A 248 28.17 28.14 50.97
CA LEU A 248 29.29 27.40 51.56
C LEU A 248 29.27 27.58 53.08
N LYS A 249 29.10 26.49 53.84
CA LYS A 249 29.30 26.48 55.29
C LYS A 249 30.78 26.23 55.62
N PRO A 250 31.32 26.75 56.74
CA PRO A 250 32.65 26.38 57.21
C PRO A 250 32.78 24.86 57.37
N GLY A 251 33.88 24.28 56.87
CA GLY A 251 34.13 22.82 56.92
C GLY A 251 33.52 21.99 55.77
N LEU A 252 33.13 22.63 54.66
CA LEU A 252 32.61 21.92 53.49
C LEU A 252 33.76 21.43 52.58
N ASN A 253 33.97 20.11 52.52
CA ASN A 253 35.08 19.49 51.76
C ASN A 253 34.62 18.97 50.37
N LYS A 254 33.31 19.04 50.10
CA LYS A 254 32.66 18.55 48.87
C LYS A 254 31.54 19.50 48.49
N VAL A 255 31.50 19.91 47.22
CA VAL A 255 30.39 20.65 46.60
C VAL A 255 29.91 19.84 45.41
N ALA A 256 28.61 19.53 45.37
CA ALA A 256 27.99 18.96 44.19
C ALA A 256 27.60 20.11 43.24
N LEU A 257 28.20 20.14 42.05
CA LEU A 257 27.83 21.08 40.99
C LEU A 257 26.91 20.37 40.00
N ARG A 258 25.73 20.93 39.74
CA ARG A 258 24.89 20.49 38.61
C ARG A 258 25.26 21.33 37.40
N LEU A 259 25.87 20.68 36.41
CA LEU A 259 26.17 21.30 35.12
C LEU A 259 25.01 20.99 34.15
N PRO A 260 24.18 21.98 33.78
CA PRO A 260 23.25 21.85 32.67
C PRO A 260 24.08 21.91 31.37
N LEU A 261 24.68 20.77 31.01
CA LEU A 261 25.38 20.64 29.74
C LEU A 261 24.33 20.71 28.62
N ARG A 262 24.48 21.65 27.68
CA ARG A 262 23.77 21.53 26.40
C ARG A 262 24.28 20.25 25.73
N ARG A 263 23.35 19.33 25.45
CA ARG A 263 23.64 17.96 24.98
C ARG A 263 24.02 17.94 23.50
N ASP A 264 25.19 18.48 23.17
CA ASP A 264 25.75 18.40 21.82
C ASP A 264 26.62 17.14 21.72
N ALA A 265 26.08 16.12 21.04
CA ALA A 265 26.73 14.90 20.52
C ALA A 265 27.59 14.05 21.48
N TYR A 266 27.86 12.81 21.05
CA TYR A 266 28.74 11.83 21.70
C TYR A 266 30.09 12.44 22.06
N THR A 267 30.26 12.87 23.31
CA THR A 267 31.51 13.51 23.71
C THR A 267 32.01 12.95 25.04
N HIS A 268 33.31 12.64 25.03
CA HIS A 268 34.09 12.28 26.21
C HIS A 268 34.56 13.57 26.88
N TYR A 269 34.32 13.71 28.18
CA TYR A 269 34.65 14.90 28.97
C TYR A 269 35.75 14.55 29.98
N GLU A 270 36.89 15.22 29.91
CA GLU A 270 37.84 15.27 31.04
C GLU A 270 37.53 16.51 31.89
N VAL A 271 37.36 16.30 33.21
CA VAL A 271 37.07 17.36 34.17
C VAL A 271 38.33 17.69 34.93
N THR A 272 38.80 18.93 34.80
CA THR A 272 39.93 19.47 35.58
C THR A 272 39.47 20.74 36.30
N VAL A 273 40.06 21.08 37.44
CA VAL A 273 39.78 22.32 38.19
C VAL A 273 41.07 23.11 38.33
N LYS A 274 41.00 24.41 38.04
CA LYS A 274 42.10 25.36 38.30
C LYS A 274 41.83 26.14 39.58
N ALA A 275 42.81 26.13 40.47
CA ALA A 275 42.82 26.92 41.70
C ALA A 275 44.11 27.76 41.72
N GLY A 276 43.99 29.07 41.49
CA GLY A 276 45.16 29.93 41.25
C GLY A 276 45.93 29.50 40.00
N ALA A 277 47.24 29.29 40.12
CA ALA A 277 48.10 28.84 39.02
C ALA A 277 48.12 27.32 38.81
N GLN A 278 47.52 26.52 39.70
CA GLN A 278 47.59 25.06 39.67
C GLN A 278 46.35 24.44 39.01
N THR A 279 46.54 23.33 38.28
CA THR A 279 45.49 22.55 37.61
C THR A 279 45.43 21.16 38.22
N HIS A 280 44.23 20.71 38.60
CA HIS A 280 44.00 19.39 39.21
C HIS A 280 42.99 18.59 38.37
N ALA A 281 43.29 17.33 38.06
CA ALA A 281 42.37 16.44 37.38
C ALA A 281 41.34 15.86 38.36
N LEU A 282 40.06 15.86 37.98
CA LEU A 282 38.94 15.39 38.79
C LEU A 282 38.24 14.14 38.22
N GLY A 283 38.60 13.69 37.01
CA GLY A 283 38.09 12.46 36.38
C GLY A 283 37.56 12.67 34.97
N SER A 284 36.92 11.64 34.39
CA SER A 284 36.28 11.71 33.08
C SER A 284 34.85 11.16 33.10
N VAL A 285 34.00 11.66 32.20
CA VAL A 285 32.61 11.22 32.00
C VAL A 285 32.34 11.15 30.51
N THR A 286 31.60 10.13 30.06
CA THR A 286 31.08 10.06 28.68
C THR A 286 29.57 10.20 28.73
N LEU A 287 29.00 11.21 28.05
CA LEU A 287 27.55 11.33 27.93
C LEU A 287 27.07 10.61 26.67
N ARG A 288 26.24 9.57 26.87
CA ARG A 288 25.42 8.97 25.80
C ARG A 288 24.19 9.85 25.61
N ARG A 289 23.95 10.30 24.38
CA ARG A 289 22.65 10.87 24.01
C ARG A 289 21.96 9.87 23.09
N ALA A 290 20.71 9.51 23.41
CA ALA A 290 19.71 9.34 22.35
C ALA A 290 19.71 10.66 21.58
N VAL A 291 20.15 10.63 20.34
CA VAL A 291 20.16 11.79 19.47
C VAL A 291 18.78 12.42 19.54
N GLY A 292 18.75 13.71 19.73
CA GLY A 292 17.56 14.46 19.44
C GLY A 292 17.99 15.68 18.65
N PRO A 293 17.23 15.97 17.60
CA PRO A 293 17.37 15.25 16.34
C PRO A 293 18.82 15.41 15.80
N VAL A 294 19.28 14.55 14.88
CA VAL A 294 20.24 15.01 13.85
C VAL A 294 19.72 16.37 13.44
N ALA A 295 20.46 17.47 13.67
CA ALA A 295 19.98 18.86 13.48
C ALA A 295 18.88 18.85 12.45
N ALA A 296 17.61 18.89 12.91
CA ALA A 296 16.48 18.19 12.28
C ALA A 296 16.79 18.02 10.82
N LEU A 297 17.16 16.79 10.39
CA LEU A 297 17.39 16.47 8.97
C LEU A 297 16.12 16.93 8.28
N ARG A 298 16.12 18.20 7.88
CA ARG A 298 15.09 18.82 7.10
C ARG A 298 15.40 18.18 5.79
N VAL A 299 14.79 17.03 5.56
CA VAL A 299 14.48 16.64 4.21
C VAL A 299 13.66 17.81 3.71
N GLU A 300 14.35 18.68 2.97
CA GLU A 300 13.75 19.89 2.45
C GLU A 300 12.54 19.44 1.64
N GLN A 301 11.41 20.08 1.89
CA GLN A 301 10.25 19.88 1.04
C GLN A 301 10.61 20.43 -0.34
N PRO A 302 10.04 19.89 -1.42
CA PRO A 302 9.22 18.69 -1.47
C PRO A 302 10.02 17.39 -1.32
N ARG A 303 9.45 16.42 -0.60
CA ARG A 303 10.07 15.11 -0.31
C ARG A 303 9.16 13.90 -0.53
N LEU A 304 7.85 14.11 -0.68
CA LEU A 304 6.90 13.01 -0.81
C LEU A 304 6.95 12.42 -2.23
N LEU A 305 6.68 13.22 -3.26
CA LEU A 305 6.68 12.79 -4.68
C LEU A 305 7.21 13.82 -5.68
N LEU A 306 7.32 15.09 -5.29
CA LEU A 306 7.57 16.21 -6.22
C LEU A 306 8.89 16.94 -5.95
N ASP A 307 9.93 16.20 -5.56
CA ASP A 307 11.30 16.71 -5.63
C ASP A 307 11.69 17.11 -7.07
N GLU A 308 12.90 17.65 -7.25
CA GLU A 308 13.36 18.12 -8.57
C GLU A 308 13.24 17.05 -9.67
N ASN A 309 13.51 15.79 -9.34
CA ASN A 309 13.37 14.67 -10.27
C ASN A 309 11.89 14.39 -10.59
N GLY A 310 11.03 14.33 -9.58
CA GLY A 310 9.59 14.15 -9.75
C GLY A 310 8.96 15.26 -10.60
N LEU A 311 9.36 16.52 -10.39
CA LEU A 311 8.90 17.65 -11.21
C LEU A 311 9.38 17.55 -12.66
N GLY A 312 10.62 17.12 -12.89
CA GLY A 312 11.18 16.90 -14.22
C GLY A 312 10.49 15.76 -14.97
N GLU A 313 10.17 14.66 -14.26
CA GLU A 313 9.41 13.54 -14.80
C GLU A 313 8.00 13.96 -15.20
N MET A 314 7.29 14.69 -14.33
CA MET A 314 5.95 15.23 -14.64
C MET A 314 5.96 16.10 -15.89
N ALA A 315 6.91 17.03 -15.99
CA ALA A 315 7.04 17.91 -17.16
C ALA A 315 7.32 17.13 -18.45
N THR A 316 8.05 16.01 -18.36
CA THR A 316 8.30 15.12 -19.49
C THR A 316 7.04 14.36 -19.89
N LYS A 317 6.37 13.74 -18.93
CA LYS A 317 5.10 13.00 -19.15
C LYS A 317 4.02 13.88 -19.74
N MET A 318 3.89 15.14 -19.30
CA MET A 318 2.87 16.08 -19.84
C MET A 318 3.04 16.39 -21.33
N ARG A 319 4.24 16.21 -21.89
CA ARG A 319 4.50 16.40 -23.33
C ARG A 319 4.30 15.14 -24.17
N MET A 320 4.08 14.00 -23.52
CA MET A 320 3.90 12.73 -24.20
C MET A 320 2.44 12.54 -24.64
N PRO A 321 2.17 12.09 -25.88
CA PRO A 321 0.82 11.87 -26.39
C PRO A 321 -0.03 10.94 -25.51
N GLU A 322 0.60 9.95 -24.88
CA GLU A 322 -0.06 8.97 -24.04
C GLU A 322 -0.69 9.57 -22.77
N PHE A 323 -0.22 10.73 -22.33
CA PHE A 323 -0.74 11.43 -21.15
C PHE A 323 -1.70 12.56 -21.52
N ALA A 324 -1.94 12.82 -22.82
CA ALA A 324 -2.82 13.88 -23.28
C ALA A 324 -4.24 13.84 -22.67
N PRO A 325 -4.88 12.66 -22.44
CA PRO A 325 -6.17 12.62 -21.75
C PRO A 325 -6.12 13.18 -20.32
N LEU A 326 -5.07 12.85 -19.55
CA LEU A 326 -4.88 13.37 -18.19
C LEU A 326 -4.61 14.88 -18.20
N VAL A 327 -3.78 15.35 -19.14
CA VAL A 327 -3.45 16.76 -19.30
C VAL A 327 -4.69 17.59 -19.65
N ARG A 328 -5.53 17.14 -20.58
CA ARG A 328 -6.80 17.84 -20.92
C ARG A 328 -7.70 18.02 -19.71
N VAL A 329 -7.84 16.98 -18.89
CA VAL A 329 -8.61 17.13 -17.64
C VAL A 329 -7.98 18.15 -16.71
N MET A 330 -6.64 18.20 -16.60
CA MET A 330 -5.97 19.25 -15.81
C MET A 330 -6.23 20.66 -16.39
N GLU A 331 -6.27 20.80 -17.71
CA GLU A 331 -6.58 22.05 -18.42
C GLU A 331 -8.03 22.50 -18.17
N ASP A 332 -8.98 21.56 -18.15
CA ASP A 332 -10.42 21.83 -17.98
C ASP A 332 -10.84 22.04 -16.50
N ILE A 333 -9.99 21.65 -15.53
CA ILE A 333 -10.27 21.86 -14.11
C ILE A 333 -10.56 23.34 -13.82
N THR A 334 -11.64 23.62 -13.11
CA THR A 334 -11.93 24.94 -12.55
C THR A 334 -11.75 24.90 -11.02
N VAL A 335 -11.02 25.89 -10.51
CA VAL A 335 -10.77 26.08 -9.06
C VAL A 335 -11.74 27.11 -8.53
N ASN A 336 -12.53 26.75 -7.51
CA ASN A 336 -13.42 27.69 -6.86
C ASN A 336 -12.64 28.65 -5.93
N PRO A 337 -13.00 29.95 -5.87
CA PRO A 337 -12.39 30.88 -4.94
C PRO A 337 -12.75 30.56 -3.48
N PRO A 338 -11.89 30.95 -2.51
CA PRO A 338 -12.24 30.81 -1.10
C PRO A 338 -13.50 31.61 -0.77
N PRO A 339 -14.42 31.07 0.05
CA PRO A 339 -15.68 31.74 0.34
C PRO A 339 -15.44 32.99 1.22
N THR A 340 -16.15 34.08 0.91
CA THR A 340 -16.08 35.36 1.66
C THR A 340 -16.95 35.38 2.92
N LYS A 341 -17.87 34.41 3.04
CA LYS A 341 -18.77 34.19 4.18
C LYS A 341 -18.69 32.73 4.62
N PRO A 342 -19.13 32.38 5.84
CA PRO A 342 -19.32 30.98 6.19
C PRO A 342 -20.22 30.31 5.14
N PRO A 343 -19.80 29.21 4.54
CA PRO A 343 -20.63 28.51 3.56
C PRO A 343 -21.98 28.11 4.20
N GLU A 344 -23.09 28.37 3.50
CA GLU A 344 -24.44 28.10 4.01
C GLU A 344 -24.61 26.60 4.29
N MET A 345 -25.17 26.26 5.45
CA MET A 345 -25.48 24.86 5.76
C MET A 345 -26.64 24.40 4.89
N PRO A 346 -26.49 23.36 4.06
CA PRO A 346 -27.62 22.76 3.39
C PRO A 346 -28.57 22.19 4.43
N ALA A 347 -29.84 22.61 4.43
CA ALA A 347 -30.86 22.17 5.39
C ALA A 347 -31.03 20.64 5.45
N ALA A 348 -30.62 19.91 4.40
CA ALA A 348 -30.67 18.47 4.30
C ALA A 348 -29.50 17.72 5.00
N MET A 349 -28.40 18.39 5.38
CA MET A 349 -27.22 17.73 5.98
C MET A 349 -27.27 17.64 7.52
N GLY A 350 -28.29 18.20 8.17
CA GLY A 350 -28.35 18.39 9.62
C GLY A 350 -28.48 17.13 10.48
N LYS A 351 -28.40 15.90 9.93
CA LYS A 351 -28.66 14.70 10.73
C LYS A 351 -27.66 13.56 10.70
N GLN A 352 -26.66 13.46 9.81
CA GLN A 352 -25.83 12.23 9.83
C GLN A 352 -24.31 12.27 9.66
N HIS A 353 -23.63 13.22 9.00
CA HIS A 353 -22.17 13.06 8.77
C HIS A 353 -21.36 14.30 9.14
N GLY A 354 -20.41 14.15 10.07
CA GLY A 354 -19.41 15.17 10.39
C GLY A 354 -18.36 15.26 9.28
N GLY A 355 -18.00 16.47 8.90
CA GLY A 355 -17.18 16.77 7.73
C GLY A 355 -17.70 18.01 7.00
N LEU A 356 -18.01 19.06 7.78
CA LEU A 356 -18.50 20.33 7.24
C LEU A 356 -17.35 21.00 6.47
N HIS A 357 -17.56 21.23 5.17
CA HIS A 357 -16.70 22.04 4.28
C HIS A 357 -15.32 21.47 3.92
N LEU A 358 -15.14 20.14 3.99
CA LEU A 358 -13.93 19.49 3.46
C LEU A 358 -13.73 19.71 1.95
N ASP A 359 -14.76 20.11 1.22
CA ASP A 359 -14.67 20.53 -0.18
C ASP A 359 -13.65 21.66 -0.39
N LEU A 360 -13.44 22.53 0.61
CA LEU A 360 -12.38 23.56 0.56
C LEU A 360 -10.98 22.94 0.45
N ILE A 361 -10.75 21.81 1.11
CA ILE A 361 -9.49 21.07 1.05
C ILE A 361 -9.40 20.30 -0.27
N SER A 362 -10.51 19.82 -0.82
CA SER A 362 -10.53 19.22 -2.16
C SER A 362 -10.12 20.23 -3.26
N GLU A 363 -10.54 21.49 -3.17
CA GLU A 363 -10.15 22.56 -4.11
C GLU A 363 -8.63 22.82 -4.12
N VAL A 364 -7.95 22.61 -2.99
CA VAL A 364 -6.48 22.75 -2.89
C VAL A 364 -5.75 21.78 -3.82
N GLY A 365 -6.27 20.58 -4.04
CA GLY A 365 -5.72 19.63 -5.01
C GLY A 365 -5.80 20.13 -6.45
N LYS A 366 -6.87 20.83 -6.79
CA LYS A 366 -7.03 21.43 -8.12
C LYS A 366 -6.00 22.56 -8.35
N CYS A 367 -5.67 23.32 -7.31
CA CYS A 367 -4.56 24.27 -7.37
C CYS A 367 -3.22 23.58 -7.67
N LEU A 368 -2.95 22.42 -7.07
CA LEU A 368 -1.75 21.63 -7.38
C LEU A 368 -1.72 21.24 -8.86
N SER A 369 -2.81 20.71 -9.40
CA SER A 369 -2.90 20.37 -10.84
C SER A 369 -2.63 21.57 -11.73
N LYS A 370 -3.23 22.74 -11.44
CA LYS A 370 -2.98 23.97 -12.21
C LYS A 370 -1.55 24.47 -12.09
N TRP A 371 -0.97 24.44 -10.89
CA TRP A 371 0.42 24.80 -10.69
C TRP A 371 1.38 23.87 -11.44
N LEU A 372 1.12 22.57 -11.50
CA LEU A 372 1.95 21.64 -12.26
C LEU A 372 1.95 21.94 -13.77
N LEU A 373 0.81 22.39 -14.32
CA LEU A 373 0.70 22.80 -15.72
C LEU A 373 1.42 24.12 -16.02
N THR A 374 1.17 25.15 -15.21
CA THR A 374 1.56 26.53 -15.56
C THR A 374 2.82 27.01 -14.85
N ARG A 375 3.19 26.36 -13.75
CA ARG A 375 4.19 26.83 -12.77
C ARG A 375 3.92 28.23 -12.21
N ASP A 376 2.67 28.71 -12.33
CA ASP A 376 2.26 30.02 -11.82
C ASP A 376 2.08 29.98 -10.30
N ALA A 377 2.86 30.80 -9.58
CA ALA A 377 2.78 30.96 -8.14
C ALA A 377 1.43 31.52 -7.64
N SER A 378 0.58 32.07 -8.52
CA SER A 378 -0.79 32.47 -8.17
C SER A 378 -1.62 31.30 -7.61
N TRP A 379 -1.40 30.09 -8.10
CA TRP A 379 -2.08 28.88 -7.61
C TRP A 379 -1.64 28.48 -6.19
N ILE A 380 -0.39 28.78 -5.82
CA ILE A 380 0.10 28.59 -4.45
C ILE A 380 -0.62 29.56 -3.51
N ARG A 381 -0.71 30.84 -3.88
CA ARG A 381 -1.44 31.86 -3.09
C ARG A 381 -2.92 31.51 -2.94
N GLN A 382 -3.54 31.04 -4.02
CA GLN A 382 -4.94 30.60 -4.02
C GLN A 382 -5.14 29.41 -3.05
N ALA A 383 -4.27 28.41 -3.10
CA ALA A 383 -4.32 27.26 -2.19
C ALA A 383 -4.12 27.68 -0.73
N SER A 384 -3.18 28.59 -0.45
CA SER A 384 -3.00 29.16 0.90
C SER A 384 -4.25 29.89 1.39
N ALA A 385 -4.94 30.64 0.52
CA ALA A 385 -6.19 31.31 0.88
C ALA A 385 -7.33 30.32 1.18
N LEU A 386 -7.42 29.22 0.41
CA LEU A 386 -8.34 28.11 0.68
C LEU A 386 -8.03 27.43 2.02
N MET A 387 -6.75 27.20 2.33
CA MET A 387 -6.34 26.62 3.61
C MET A 387 -6.58 27.56 4.80
N ALA A 388 -6.46 28.88 4.62
CA ALA A 388 -6.87 29.85 5.63
C ALA A 388 -8.39 29.84 5.87
N ALA A 389 -9.18 29.70 4.80
CA ALA A 389 -10.62 29.50 4.93
C ALA A 389 -10.95 28.16 5.63
N ALA A 390 -10.23 27.09 5.30
CA ALA A 390 -10.39 25.78 5.93
C ALA A 390 -10.06 25.82 7.44
N ASP A 391 -8.99 26.52 7.84
CA ASP A 391 -8.64 26.70 9.25
C ASP A 391 -9.78 27.32 10.05
N LYS A 392 -10.50 28.29 9.44
CA LYS A 392 -11.63 28.98 10.07
C LYS A 392 -12.95 28.19 10.04
N TYR A 393 -13.26 27.52 8.93
CA TYR A 393 -14.62 27.03 8.66
C TYR A 393 -14.76 25.50 8.67
N VAL A 394 -13.69 24.73 8.46
CA VAL A 394 -13.79 23.27 8.47
C VAL A 394 -14.01 22.78 9.89
N VAL A 395 -15.02 21.93 10.06
CA VAL A 395 -15.27 21.21 11.31
C VAL A 395 -15.13 19.72 11.04
N LEU A 396 -14.14 19.12 11.69
CA LEU A 396 -13.88 17.68 11.58
C LEU A 396 -14.91 16.88 12.37
N PRO A 397 -15.27 15.68 11.91
CA PRO A 397 -16.10 14.74 12.66
C PRO A 397 -15.43 14.27 13.95
N LYS A 398 -16.20 13.55 14.76
CA LYS A 398 -15.69 12.80 15.92
C LYS A 398 -14.75 11.66 15.51
N HIS A 399 -14.97 11.07 14.33
CA HIS A 399 -14.19 9.97 13.78
C HIS A 399 -13.77 10.28 12.36
N PHE A 400 -12.51 9.99 12.04
CA PHE A 400 -11.92 10.09 10.71
C PHE A 400 -12.56 9.04 9.80
N ASP A 401 -13.18 9.49 8.71
CA ASP A 401 -13.98 8.66 7.82
C ASP A 401 -13.55 8.89 6.35
N LEU A 402 -14.31 8.34 5.40
CA LEU A 402 -14.01 8.35 3.97
C LEU A 402 -13.73 9.76 3.42
N LYS A 403 -14.46 10.79 3.87
CA LYS A 403 -14.25 12.17 3.39
C LYS A 403 -12.87 12.69 3.78
N GLU A 404 -12.46 12.50 5.03
CA GLU A 404 -11.12 12.88 5.49
C GLU A 404 -10.05 12.02 4.81
N GLY A 405 -10.31 10.71 4.67
CA GLY A 405 -9.41 9.76 4.00
C GLY A 405 -9.13 10.11 2.53
N ASN A 406 -10.13 10.60 1.79
CA ASN A 406 -9.95 11.04 0.40
C ASN A 406 -9.24 12.41 0.28
N THR A 407 -9.49 13.33 1.22
CA THR A 407 -8.98 14.72 1.12
C THR A 407 -7.58 14.87 1.71
N ALA A 408 -7.25 14.08 2.73
CA ALA A 408 -5.95 14.10 3.41
C ALA A 408 -4.74 13.85 2.49
N PRO A 409 -4.72 12.84 1.59
CA PRO A 409 -3.60 12.60 0.69
C PRO A 409 -3.28 13.80 -0.21
N ILE A 410 -4.33 14.46 -0.72
CA ILE A 410 -4.22 15.62 -1.59
C ILE A 410 -3.65 16.80 -0.81
N ALA A 411 -4.19 17.08 0.39
CA ALA A 411 -3.72 18.17 1.23
C ALA A 411 -2.24 17.98 1.66
N ALA A 412 -1.88 16.75 2.03
CA ALA A 412 -0.52 16.37 2.40
C ALA A 412 0.48 16.60 1.25
N LEU A 413 0.13 16.16 0.04
CA LEU A 413 0.98 16.35 -1.14
C LEU A 413 1.10 17.80 -1.57
N THR A 414 0.00 18.55 -1.56
CA THR A 414 0.05 19.97 -1.94
C THR A 414 0.86 20.77 -0.93
N PHE A 415 0.73 20.49 0.37
CA PHE A 415 1.55 21.10 1.41
C PHE A 415 3.05 20.84 1.17
N ASP A 416 3.39 19.59 0.85
CA ASP A 416 4.76 19.21 0.58
C ASP A 416 5.31 19.88 -0.70
N ALA A 417 4.54 19.87 -1.78
CA ALA A 417 4.90 20.49 -3.05
C ALA A 417 5.14 22.01 -2.91
N PHE A 418 4.28 22.69 -2.16
CA PHE A 418 4.33 24.14 -2.02
C PHE A 418 5.24 24.61 -0.89
N GLY A 419 5.69 23.70 -0.01
CA GLY A 419 6.48 23.98 1.19
C GLY A 419 7.58 25.04 1.02
N PRO A 420 8.44 24.95 -0.02
CA PRO A 420 9.50 25.94 -0.29
C PRO A 420 9.01 27.36 -0.58
N HIS A 421 7.77 27.50 -1.02
CA HIS A 421 7.18 28.74 -1.50
C HIS A 421 6.22 29.38 -0.48
N LEU A 422 5.91 28.70 0.63
CA LEU A 422 5.03 29.22 1.66
C LEU A 422 5.77 30.22 2.55
N SER A 423 5.13 31.35 2.83
CA SER A 423 5.56 32.22 3.93
C SER A 423 5.44 31.50 5.29
N ALA A 424 6.14 32.00 6.30
CA ALA A 424 6.07 31.45 7.65
C ALA A 424 4.64 31.48 8.24
N GLU A 425 3.80 32.42 7.82
CA GLU A 425 2.40 32.49 8.25
C GLU A 425 1.53 31.45 7.53
N GLU A 426 1.63 31.38 6.20
CA GLU A 426 0.91 30.37 5.42
C GLU A 426 1.27 28.97 5.90
N ARG A 427 2.56 28.68 6.03
CA ARG A 427 3.04 27.39 6.53
C ARG A 427 2.44 27.04 7.89
N ARG A 428 2.38 27.98 8.83
CA ARG A 428 1.73 27.75 10.14
C ARG A 428 0.25 27.40 9.98
N THR A 429 -0.47 28.05 9.08
CA THR A 429 -1.88 27.77 8.79
C THR A 429 -2.07 26.37 8.20
N TRP A 430 -1.28 26.01 7.21
CA TRP A 430 -1.28 24.66 6.63
C TRP A 430 -1.04 23.58 7.70
N VAL A 431 0.01 23.75 8.51
CA VAL A 431 0.36 22.79 9.57
C VAL A 431 -0.76 22.65 10.60
N ARG A 432 -1.43 23.75 11.00
CA ARG A 432 -2.57 23.67 11.92
C ARG A 432 -3.72 22.84 11.35
N VAL A 433 -4.09 23.05 10.10
CA VAL A 433 -5.19 22.30 9.46
C VAL A 433 -4.83 20.82 9.35
N LEU A 434 -3.64 20.49 8.83
CA LEU A 434 -3.20 19.11 8.70
C LEU A 434 -3.05 18.41 10.07
N THR A 435 -2.57 19.14 11.09
CA THR A 435 -2.47 18.63 12.47
C THR A 435 -3.84 18.24 13.01
N ARG A 436 -4.87 19.08 12.83
CA ARG A 436 -6.24 18.76 13.26
C ARG A 436 -6.76 17.48 12.61
N MET A 437 -6.46 17.27 11.32
CA MET A 437 -6.83 16.04 10.61
C MET A 437 -6.06 14.82 11.13
N LEU A 438 -4.74 14.96 11.36
CA LEU A 438 -3.90 13.90 11.91
C LEU A 438 -4.34 13.50 13.33
N ASP A 439 -4.65 14.47 14.18
CA ASP A 439 -5.16 14.25 15.54
C ASP A 439 -6.50 13.51 15.52
N CYS A 440 -7.39 13.87 14.59
CA CYS A 440 -8.64 13.16 14.38
C CYS A 440 -8.39 11.70 13.97
N TYR A 441 -7.46 11.45 13.05
CA TYR A 441 -7.06 10.10 12.65
C TYR A 441 -6.46 9.28 13.80
N VAL A 442 -5.54 9.86 14.59
CA VAL A 442 -4.93 9.18 15.74
C VAL A 442 -5.98 8.85 16.80
N THR A 443 -6.87 9.80 17.09
CA THR A 443 -7.99 9.59 18.02
C THR A 443 -8.89 8.45 17.54
N THR A 444 -9.22 8.45 16.25
CA THR A 444 -10.03 7.40 15.59
C THR A 444 -9.36 6.02 15.67
N SER A 445 -8.04 5.97 15.45
CA SER A 445 -7.24 4.75 15.52
C SER A 445 -7.11 4.21 16.94
N ARG A 446 -6.88 5.08 17.94
CA ARG A 446 -6.86 4.72 19.36
C ARG A 446 -8.22 4.17 19.83
N HIS A 447 -9.31 4.74 19.35
CA HIS A 447 -10.67 4.25 19.60
C HIS A 447 -11.03 2.99 18.81
N ARG A 448 -10.17 2.55 17.88
CA ARG A 448 -10.44 1.41 16.98
C ARG A 448 -11.79 1.55 16.27
N ALA A 449 -12.06 2.74 15.74
CA ALA A 449 -13.28 2.97 14.98
C ALA A 449 -13.31 2.04 13.75
N TRP A 450 -14.50 1.59 13.37
CA TRP A 450 -14.67 0.63 12.28
C TRP A 450 -14.06 1.14 10.97
N THR A 451 -14.09 2.45 10.72
CA THR A 451 -13.54 3.07 9.51
C THR A 451 -12.06 2.77 9.30
N VAL A 452 -11.28 2.57 10.38
CA VAL A 452 -9.84 2.28 10.31
C VAL A 452 -9.49 0.84 10.69
N THR A 453 -10.40 0.02 11.19
CA THR A 453 -10.09 -1.37 11.62
C THR A 453 -10.95 -2.45 10.98
N ALA A 454 -11.97 -2.10 10.20
CA ALA A 454 -12.83 -3.09 9.54
C ALA A 454 -12.16 -3.68 8.29
N ILE A 455 -12.80 -4.69 7.72
CA ILE A 455 -12.37 -5.36 6.47
C ILE A 455 -12.60 -4.47 5.21
N PRO A 456 -13.75 -3.78 5.05
CA PRO A 456 -14.10 -3.01 3.84
C PRO A 456 -13.09 -1.95 3.38
N ASN A 457 -13.30 -1.45 2.16
CA ASN A 457 -12.55 -0.34 1.54
C ASN A 457 -12.33 0.88 2.46
N ALA A 458 -13.27 1.19 3.36
CA ALA A 458 -13.15 2.31 4.30
C ALA A 458 -11.84 2.25 5.11
N ASN A 459 -11.39 1.04 5.47
CA ASN A 459 -10.10 0.84 6.13
C ASN A 459 -8.94 1.33 5.26
N ALA A 460 -8.87 0.88 4.01
CA ALA A 460 -7.80 1.25 3.10
C ALA A 460 -7.78 2.77 2.85
N VAL A 461 -8.94 3.38 2.60
CA VAL A 461 -9.06 4.81 2.32
C VAL A 461 -8.65 5.67 3.51
N THR A 462 -9.19 5.38 4.70
CA THR A 462 -8.92 6.20 5.89
C THR A 462 -7.49 6.04 6.39
N ASN A 463 -6.95 4.82 6.43
CA ASN A 463 -5.58 4.59 6.84
C ASN A 463 -4.57 5.15 5.83
N ALA A 464 -4.87 5.10 4.52
CA ALA A 464 -4.05 5.78 3.53
C ALA A 464 -4.01 7.30 3.74
N GLY A 465 -5.16 7.93 4.01
CA GLY A 465 -5.23 9.35 4.34
C GLY A 465 -4.44 9.71 5.61
N GLY A 466 -4.61 8.93 6.68
CA GLY A 466 -3.87 9.10 7.93
C GLY A 466 -2.35 8.92 7.76
N GLY A 467 -1.94 7.90 7.00
CA GLY A 467 -0.53 7.62 6.67
C GLY A 467 0.10 8.74 5.84
N MET A 468 -0.62 9.30 4.87
CA MET A 468 -0.15 10.45 4.08
C MET A 468 0.05 11.71 4.92
N LEU A 469 -0.88 12.01 5.84
CA LEU A 469 -0.72 13.11 6.81
C LEU A 469 0.48 12.88 7.71
N ALA A 470 0.68 11.66 8.19
CA ALA A 470 1.80 11.28 9.02
C ALA A 470 3.15 11.52 8.32
N LEU A 471 3.27 11.13 7.04
CA LEU A 471 4.49 11.36 6.25
C LEU A 471 4.73 12.86 5.97
N ALA A 472 3.69 13.62 5.67
CA ALA A 472 3.80 15.07 5.49
C ALA A 472 4.27 15.77 6.78
N LEU A 473 3.69 15.40 7.93
CA LEU A 473 3.96 16.00 9.23
C LEU A 473 5.02 15.27 10.06
N PHE A 474 5.81 14.38 9.45
CA PHE A 474 6.72 13.47 10.17
C PHE A 474 7.67 14.17 11.15
N TYR A 475 8.18 15.35 10.77
CA TYR A 475 9.06 16.18 11.59
C TYR A 475 8.36 17.37 12.26
N GLU A 476 7.05 17.48 12.11
CA GLU A 476 6.25 18.65 12.52
C GLU A 476 5.26 18.33 13.62
N HIS A 477 4.86 17.05 13.74
CA HIS A 477 3.86 16.63 14.69
C HIS A 477 4.32 15.41 15.51
N PRO A 478 4.26 15.46 16.86
CA PRO A 478 4.76 14.37 17.71
C PRO A 478 3.99 13.05 17.53
N LEU A 479 2.73 13.10 17.08
CA LEU A 479 1.93 11.89 16.84
C LEU A 479 2.10 11.30 15.43
N ALA A 480 2.92 11.90 14.56
CA ALA A 480 3.07 11.43 13.18
C ALA A 480 3.61 10.00 13.12
N GLN A 481 4.59 9.64 13.94
CA GLN A 481 5.13 8.27 13.98
C GLN A 481 4.08 7.26 14.47
N GLU A 482 3.29 7.62 15.48
CA GLU A 482 2.19 6.77 15.97
C GLU A 482 1.13 6.57 14.88
N ALA A 483 0.72 7.65 14.20
CA ALA A 483 -0.22 7.60 13.10
C ALA A 483 0.27 6.69 11.96
N LEU A 484 1.55 6.81 11.58
CA LEU A 484 2.15 5.95 10.56
C LEU A 484 2.14 4.47 10.99
N GLY A 485 2.41 4.19 12.27
CA GLY A 485 2.29 2.86 12.85
C GLY A 485 0.88 2.28 12.76
N TYR A 486 -0.16 3.08 13.05
CA TYR A 486 -1.55 2.63 12.87
C TYR A 486 -1.88 2.36 11.41
N ALA A 487 -1.51 3.26 10.51
CA ALA A 487 -1.81 3.12 9.09
C ALA A 487 -1.24 1.82 8.53
N ARG A 488 0.03 1.52 8.81
CA ARG A 488 0.68 0.25 8.41
C ARG A 488 0.01 -0.97 9.01
N LYS A 489 -0.29 -0.92 10.30
CA LYS A 489 -0.89 -2.05 11.02
C LYS A 489 -2.28 -2.38 10.49
N HIS A 490 -3.12 -1.38 10.31
CA HIS A 490 -4.53 -1.59 10.05
C HIS A 490 -4.86 -1.89 8.58
N THR A 491 -4.08 -1.38 7.62
CA THR A 491 -4.27 -1.67 6.19
C THR A 491 -4.07 -3.15 5.86
N ARG A 492 -3.29 -3.88 6.67
CA ARG A 492 -3.16 -5.35 6.54
C ARG A 492 -4.50 -6.06 6.61
N ILE A 493 -5.46 -5.57 7.40
CA ILE A 493 -6.79 -6.19 7.49
C ILE A 493 -7.52 -6.12 6.14
N PHE A 494 -7.47 -4.98 5.45
CA PHE A 494 -8.01 -4.88 4.10
C PHE A 494 -7.28 -5.81 3.13
N LEU A 495 -5.94 -5.81 3.18
CA LEU A 495 -5.09 -6.60 2.27
C LEU A 495 -5.19 -8.11 2.45
N ASP A 496 -5.45 -8.60 3.67
CA ASP A 496 -5.51 -10.02 3.99
C ASP A 496 -6.93 -10.59 3.75
N TYR A 497 -7.96 -9.77 3.96
CA TYR A 497 -9.34 -10.24 4.01
C TYR A 497 -10.22 -9.69 2.88
N CYS A 498 -10.16 -8.39 2.58
CA CYS A 498 -11.02 -7.78 1.55
C CYS A 498 -10.45 -7.93 0.15
N GLN A 499 -9.15 -7.69 0.02
CA GLN A 499 -8.36 -7.78 -1.20
C GLN A 499 -7.65 -9.13 -1.18
N GLY A 500 -8.33 -10.21 -1.57
CA GLY A 500 -7.94 -11.61 -1.35
C GLY A 500 -6.45 -11.91 -1.57
N ALA A 501 -5.77 -12.39 -0.52
CA ALA A 501 -4.34 -12.72 -0.52
C ALA A 501 -3.94 -13.83 -1.51
N ASN A 502 -4.87 -14.72 -1.84
CA ASN A 502 -4.55 -15.90 -2.65
C ASN A 502 -4.61 -15.62 -4.14
N ASP A 503 -5.60 -14.84 -4.60
CA ASP A 503 -5.85 -14.63 -6.03
C ASP A 503 -5.94 -13.16 -6.47
N GLY A 504 -6.00 -12.20 -5.54
CA GLY A 504 -6.08 -10.76 -5.84
C GLY A 504 -7.51 -10.24 -6.13
N GLY A 505 -8.55 -11.07 -5.98
CA GLY A 505 -9.94 -10.63 -6.09
C GLY A 505 -10.38 -9.77 -4.90
N ASN A 506 -11.32 -8.85 -5.13
CA ASN A 506 -11.88 -8.03 -4.05
C ASN A 506 -13.32 -8.43 -3.72
N THR A 507 -13.59 -8.71 -2.45
CA THR A 507 -14.91 -9.21 -2.03
C THR A 507 -16.04 -8.20 -2.26
N GLU A 508 -15.75 -6.91 -2.38
CA GLU A 508 -16.71 -5.84 -2.58
C GLU A 508 -16.96 -5.55 -4.07
N GLY A 509 -16.26 -6.24 -4.97
CA GLY A 509 -16.37 -6.11 -6.42
C GLY A 509 -15.41 -5.09 -7.04
N PRO A 510 -15.37 -5.01 -8.38
CA PRO A 510 -14.42 -4.17 -9.12
C PRO A 510 -14.45 -2.67 -8.76
N GLN A 511 -15.60 -2.08 -8.45
CA GLN A 511 -15.65 -0.66 -8.10
C GLN A 511 -14.90 -0.38 -6.79
N TYR A 512 -15.15 -1.18 -5.75
CA TYR A 512 -14.56 -0.99 -4.44
C TYR A 512 -13.14 -1.55 -4.32
N TRP A 513 -12.80 -2.51 -5.18
CA TRP A 513 -11.42 -2.84 -5.52
C TRP A 513 -10.63 -1.60 -5.92
N ALA A 514 -11.11 -0.87 -6.94
CA ALA A 514 -10.47 0.35 -7.40
C ALA A 514 -10.45 1.40 -6.29
N TYR A 515 -11.59 1.70 -5.69
CA TYR A 515 -11.71 2.77 -4.69
C TYR A 515 -10.78 2.60 -3.47
N GLY A 516 -10.76 1.40 -2.89
CA GLY A 516 -9.90 1.09 -1.74
C GLY A 516 -8.42 1.01 -2.12
N LEU A 517 -8.10 0.28 -3.20
CA LEU A 517 -6.71 0.00 -3.57
C LEU A 517 -6.00 1.20 -4.20
N GLU A 518 -6.70 2.07 -4.95
CA GLU A 518 -6.14 3.34 -5.42
C GLU A 518 -5.65 4.18 -4.24
N SER A 519 -6.50 4.37 -3.23
CA SER A 519 -6.14 5.14 -2.03
C SER A 519 -4.92 4.53 -1.32
N LEU A 520 -4.91 3.21 -1.16
CA LEU A 520 -3.82 2.50 -0.50
C LEU A 520 -2.51 2.57 -1.29
N LEU A 521 -2.54 2.41 -2.62
CA LEU A 521 -1.35 2.48 -3.47
C LEU A 521 -0.76 3.89 -3.52
N ARG A 522 -1.61 4.94 -3.50
CA ARG A 522 -1.13 6.32 -3.36
C ARG A 522 -0.30 6.50 -2.09
N PHE A 523 -0.76 5.97 -0.96
CA PHE A 523 0.01 5.95 0.29
C PHE A 523 1.28 5.09 0.16
N ALA A 524 1.18 3.90 -0.44
CA ALA A 524 2.30 2.97 -0.58
C ALA A 524 3.45 3.55 -1.41
N LEU A 525 3.15 4.26 -2.50
CA LEU A 525 4.14 4.95 -3.34
C LEU A 525 4.92 6.00 -2.53
N VAL A 526 4.22 6.79 -1.72
CA VAL A 526 4.87 7.80 -0.86
C VAL A 526 5.65 7.14 0.27
N LEU A 527 5.11 6.08 0.86
CA LEU A 527 5.78 5.30 1.89
C LEU A 527 7.10 4.73 1.39
N GLU A 528 7.11 4.06 0.22
CA GLU A 528 8.33 3.55 -0.41
C GLU A 528 9.29 4.69 -0.71
N ARG A 529 8.81 5.80 -1.27
CA ARG A 529 9.67 6.94 -1.62
C ARG A 529 10.37 7.54 -0.40
N VAL A 530 9.64 7.72 0.71
CA VAL A 530 10.13 8.40 1.91
C VAL A 530 10.94 7.47 2.81
N THR A 531 10.57 6.19 2.89
CA THR A 531 11.12 5.25 3.89
C THR A 531 11.85 4.05 3.29
N GLY A 532 11.70 3.81 1.98
CA GLY A 532 12.15 2.58 1.32
C GLY A 532 11.29 1.36 1.61
N GLU A 533 10.21 1.49 2.39
CA GLU A 533 9.36 0.37 2.77
C GLU A 533 8.38 -0.01 1.66
N ARG A 534 8.31 -1.32 1.38
CA ARG A 534 7.53 -1.88 0.29
C ARG A 534 6.47 -2.90 0.73
N GLU A 535 6.22 -3.04 2.03
CA GLU A 535 5.34 -4.09 2.57
C GLU A 535 3.95 -4.12 1.91
N ILE A 536 3.35 -2.95 1.64
CA ILE A 536 2.04 -2.85 1.00
C ILE A 536 2.12 -3.27 -0.48
N ILE A 537 3.13 -2.80 -1.20
CA ILE A 537 3.30 -3.05 -2.64
C ILE A 537 3.61 -4.54 -2.87
N ASP A 538 4.52 -5.09 -2.09
CA ASP A 538 4.98 -6.47 -2.19
C ASP A 538 3.98 -7.48 -1.59
N HIS A 539 2.85 -6.99 -1.02
CA HIS A 539 1.81 -7.86 -0.48
C HIS A 539 1.23 -8.78 -1.57
N PRO A 540 1.04 -10.10 -1.31
CA PRO A 540 0.57 -11.04 -2.33
C PRO A 540 -0.73 -10.65 -3.03
N SER A 541 -1.68 -10.05 -2.31
CA SER A 541 -2.94 -9.59 -2.91
C SER A 541 -2.79 -8.41 -3.86
N VAL A 542 -1.81 -7.54 -3.61
CA VAL A 542 -1.49 -6.39 -4.47
C VAL A 542 -0.77 -6.89 -5.72
N GLN A 543 0.21 -7.79 -5.56
CA GLN A 543 0.95 -8.39 -6.67
C GLN A 543 0.05 -9.17 -7.64
N LYS A 544 -1.08 -9.73 -7.17
CA LYS A 544 -2.04 -10.50 -7.97
C LYS A 544 -3.26 -9.69 -8.42
N THR A 545 -3.33 -8.42 -8.07
CA THR A 545 -4.56 -7.61 -8.16
C THR A 545 -5.15 -7.51 -9.57
N MET A 546 -4.31 -7.63 -10.62
CA MET A 546 -4.77 -7.61 -12.02
C MET A 546 -5.64 -8.82 -12.39
N ASN A 547 -5.66 -9.87 -11.57
CA ASN A 547 -6.61 -10.98 -11.73
C ASN A 547 -8.06 -10.54 -11.53
N ASN A 548 -8.30 -9.48 -10.74
CA ASN A 548 -9.61 -8.88 -10.62
C ASN A 548 -10.13 -8.40 -11.98
N VAL A 549 -9.27 -7.75 -12.78
CA VAL A 549 -9.58 -7.35 -14.16
C VAL A 549 -9.77 -8.56 -15.08
N ARG A 550 -8.93 -9.60 -14.96
CA ARG A 550 -9.09 -10.83 -15.77
C ARG A 550 -10.45 -11.50 -15.56
N ALA A 551 -10.97 -11.46 -14.33
CA ALA A 551 -12.23 -12.09 -13.96
C ALA A 551 -13.45 -11.16 -14.10
N SER A 552 -13.26 -9.85 -14.32
CA SER A 552 -14.36 -8.88 -14.40
C SER A 552 -14.48 -8.14 -15.72
N LEU A 553 -13.43 -8.04 -16.54
CA LEU A 553 -13.49 -7.28 -17.80
C LEU A 553 -14.41 -7.95 -18.82
N CYS A 554 -15.53 -7.29 -19.10
CA CYS A 554 -16.54 -7.69 -20.07
C CYS A 554 -16.21 -7.17 -21.50
N ASN A 555 -16.91 -7.70 -22.49
CA ASN A 555 -16.71 -7.41 -23.91
C ASN A 555 -17.24 -6.05 -24.37
N ASP A 556 -17.95 -5.33 -23.49
CA ASP A 556 -18.25 -3.91 -23.67
C ASP A 556 -17.06 -3.00 -23.29
N GLY A 557 -16.01 -3.59 -22.71
CA GLY A 557 -14.81 -2.91 -22.24
C GLY A 557 -14.90 -2.36 -20.82
N ALA A 558 -15.98 -2.63 -20.09
CA ALA A 558 -16.14 -2.27 -18.68
C ALA A 558 -16.03 -3.51 -17.77
N CYS A 559 -15.95 -3.31 -16.46
CA CYS A 559 -16.01 -4.42 -15.51
C CYS A 559 -17.46 -4.92 -15.32
N SER A 560 -17.62 -6.17 -14.87
CA SER A 560 -18.91 -6.74 -14.49
C SER A 560 -19.54 -5.97 -13.34
N GLY A 561 -20.88 -5.88 -13.31
CA GLY A 561 -21.61 -5.15 -12.27
C GLY A 561 -22.03 -6.00 -11.06
N VAL A 562 -21.39 -7.16 -10.86
CA VAL A 562 -21.64 -8.01 -9.69
C VAL A 562 -21.14 -7.36 -8.40
N ASN A 563 -21.77 -7.67 -7.26
CA ASN A 563 -21.64 -6.89 -6.01
C ASN A 563 -22.09 -5.43 -6.18
N ASP A 564 -21.76 -4.56 -5.23
CA ASP A 564 -21.88 -3.11 -5.41
C ASP A 564 -20.82 -2.59 -6.40
N THR A 565 -21.00 -2.88 -7.69
CA THR A 565 -20.16 -2.35 -8.77
C THR A 565 -20.97 -1.69 -9.88
N VAL A 566 -20.56 -0.47 -10.24
CA VAL A 566 -20.99 0.17 -11.49
C VAL A 566 -20.27 -0.45 -12.70
N PRO A 567 -20.96 -0.71 -13.81
CA PRO A 567 -20.38 -1.30 -15.02
C PRO A 567 -19.54 -0.27 -15.81
N MET A 568 -18.37 0.07 -15.25
CA MET A 568 -17.38 1.03 -15.79
C MET A 568 -15.99 0.38 -15.81
N PRO A 569 -15.04 0.86 -16.64
CA PRO A 569 -13.65 0.41 -16.59
C PRO A 569 -12.88 1.14 -15.47
N VAL A 570 -13.04 0.66 -14.25
CA VAL A 570 -12.47 1.25 -13.02
C VAL A 570 -11.02 0.80 -12.75
N GLY A 571 -10.28 1.52 -11.91
CA GLY A 571 -8.96 1.07 -11.42
C GLY A 571 -7.79 1.27 -12.38
N ALA A 572 -7.87 2.28 -13.26
CA ALA A 572 -6.76 2.59 -14.16
C ALA A 572 -5.47 2.94 -13.41
N GLU A 573 -5.56 3.66 -12.28
CA GLU A 573 -4.41 3.98 -11.43
C GLU A 573 -3.79 2.73 -10.80
N VAL A 574 -4.62 1.77 -10.36
CA VAL A 574 -4.12 0.50 -9.85
C VAL A 574 -3.32 -0.20 -10.94
N ALA A 575 -3.88 -0.30 -12.14
CA ALA A 575 -3.25 -1.00 -13.25
C ALA A 575 -1.94 -0.33 -13.69
N TRP A 576 -1.93 1.00 -13.82
CA TRP A 576 -0.71 1.75 -14.09
C TRP A 576 0.35 1.58 -13.00
N CYS A 577 -0.04 1.70 -11.72
CA CYS A 577 0.87 1.48 -10.61
C CYS A 577 1.50 0.08 -10.71
N MET A 578 0.67 -0.96 -10.83
CA MET A 578 1.15 -2.34 -10.90
C MET A 578 1.96 -2.63 -12.15
N SER A 579 1.82 -1.87 -13.23
CA SER A 579 2.69 -2.02 -14.41
C SER A 579 4.16 -1.66 -14.15
N ASN A 580 4.45 -0.87 -13.11
CA ASN A 580 5.83 -0.60 -12.68
C ASN A 580 6.40 -1.69 -11.75
N TYR A 581 5.53 -2.40 -11.02
CA TYR A 581 5.94 -3.34 -9.98
C TYR A 581 5.78 -4.81 -10.38
N THR A 582 5.04 -5.07 -11.46
CA THR A 582 4.80 -6.42 -11.98
C THR A 582 5.19 -6.47 -13.44
N ASN A 583 5.63 -7.64 -13.88
CA ASN A 583 5.81 -7.93 -15.31
C ASN A 583 4.49 -8.33 -15.98
N ASP A 584 3.34 -7.87 -15.47
CA ASP A 584 2.03 -8.22 -16.02
C ASP A 584 1.72 -7.34 -17.25
N PRO A 585 1.70 -7.91 -18.47
CA PRO A 585 1.44 -7.14 -19.68
C PRO A 585 0.01 -6.55 -19.73
N LEU A 586 -0.93 -7.07 -18.92
CA LEU A 586 -2.29 -6.54 -18.85
C LEU A 586 -2.34 -5.18 -18.18
N ALA A 587 -1.45 -4.91 -17.22
CA ALA A 587 -1.53 -3.77 -16.32
C ALA A 587 -1.47 -2.43 -17.08
N LEU A 588 -0.44 -2.23 -17.91
CA LEU A 588 -0.31 -1.00 -18.70
C LEU A 588 -1.43 -0.86 -19.75
N TRP A 589 -1.74 -1.95 -20.46
CA TRP A 589 -2.80 -1.92 -21.48
C TRP A 589 -4.15 -1.56 -20.87
N TYR A 590 -4.51 -2.17 -19.73
CA TYR A 590 -5.80 -1.96 -19.10
C TYR A 590 -5.94 -0.54 -18.54
N GLY A 591 -4.90 0.00 -17.91
CA GLY A 591 -4.93 1.40 -17.43
C GLY A 591 -5.20 2.39 -18.56
N ASP A 592 -4.55 2.19 -19.71
CA ASP A 592 -4.79 3.01 -20.89
C ASP A 592 -6.17 2.78 -21.51
N HIS A 593 -6.62 1.54 -21.62
CA HIS A 593 -7.97 1.18 -22.08
C HIS A 593 -9.05 1.83 -21.22
N ALA A 594 -8.93 1.76 -19.90
CA ALA A 594 -9.88 2.35 -18.97
C ALA A 594 -10.00 3.85 -19.15
N MET A 595 -8.86 4.56 -19.22
CA MET A 595 -8.84 5.99 -19.47
C MET A 595 -9.44 6.36 -20.83
N GLN A 596 -9.03 5.68 -21.90
CA GLN A 596 -9.52 5.95 -23.26
C GLN A 596 -11.02 5.72 -23.38
N ARG A 597 -11.55 4.69 -22.71
CA ARG A 597 -13.00 4.40 -22.68
C ARG A 597 -13.79 5.47 -21.96
N ILE A 598 -13.35 5.89 -20.77
CA ILE A 598 -14.01 6.96 -20.03
C ILE A 598 -13.99 8.27 -20.83
N ALA A 599 -12.86 8.62 -21.44
CA ALA A 599 -12.75 9.81 -22.29
C ALA A 599 -13.66 9.74 -23.52
N ALA A 600 -13.75 8.58 -24.17
CA ALA A 600 -14.65 8.37 -25.31
C ALA A 600 -16.13 8.52 -24.91
N TRP A 601 -16.52 8.00 -23.74
CA TRP A 601 -17.87 8.17 -23.22
C TRP A 601 -18.20 9.63 -22.88
N GLN A 602 -17.25 10.37 -22.27
CA GLN A 602 -17.41 11.80 -22.03
C GLN A 602 -17.59 12.59 -23.33
N ALA A 603 -16.81 12.27 -24.37
CA ALA A 603 -16.94 12.90 -25.68
C ALA A 603 -18.31 12.64 -26.35
N GLN A 604 -18.99 11.56 -25.96
CA GLN A 604 -20.36 11.24 -26.39
C GLN A 604 -21.44 11.88 -25.51
N GLY A 605 -21.06 12.69 -24.51
CA GLY A 605 -21.99 13.30 -23.55
C GLY A 605 -22.57 12.30 -22.54
N ARG A 606 -21.99 11.11 -22.41
CA ARG A 606 -22.43 10.13 -21.41
C ARG A 606 -21.97 10.55 -20.02
N GLN A 607 -22.79 10.23 -19.02
CA GLN A 607 -22.36 10.35 -17.64
C GLN A 607 -21.18 9.41 -17.41
N THR A 608 -20.19 9.84 -16.64
CA THR A 608 -19.04 9.02 -16.23
C THR A 608 -18.74 9.27 -14.76
N ALA A 609 -18.13 8.28 -14.12
CA ALA A 609 -17.65 8.34 -12.74
C ALA A 609 -16.26 7.68 -12.66
N TYR A 610 -15.58 7.83 -11.51
CA TYR A 610 -14.29 7.17 -11.25
C TYR A 610 -13.19 7.49 -12.28
N PHE A 611 -13.15 8.76 -12.72
CA PHE A 611 -12.03 9.23 -13.52
C PHE A 611 -10.74 9.19 -12.66
N PRO A 612 -9.62 8.68 -13.18
CA PRO A 612 -8.33 8.69 -12.49
C PRO A 612 -7.97 10.09 -11.98
N SER A 613 -7.48 10.19 -10.75
CA SER A 613 -6.80 11.39 -10.27
C SER A 613 -5.76 11.82 -11.29
N THR A 614 -5.85 13.07 -11.75
CA THR A 614 -4.92 13.58 -12.76
C THR A 614 -3.48 13.53 -12.24
N PHE A 615 -3.25 13.91 -10.99
CA PHE A 615 -1.94 13.86 -10.37
C PHE A 615 -1.42 12.43 -10.22
N PHE A 616 -2.17 11.55 -9.55
CA PHE A 616 -1.68 10.19 -9.27
C PHE A 616 -1.66 9.31 -10.52
N GLY A 617 -2.54 9.55 -11.50
CA GLY A 617 -2.44 8.94 -12.82
C GLY A 617 -1.13 9.29 -13.51
N MET A 618 -0.68 10.55 -13.44
CA MET A 618 0.63 10.96 -13.97
C MET A 618 1.80 10.32 -13.22
N VAL A 619 1.68 10.13 -11.90
CA VAL A 619 2.70 9.44 -11.08
C VAL A 619 2.76 7.96 -11.44
N ALA A 620 1.63 7.28 -11.37
CA ALA A 620 1.51 5.84 -11.52
C ALA A 620 1.78 5.36 -12.95
N ARG A 621 1.34 6.11 -13.97
CA ARG A 621 1.50 5.68 -15.37
C ARG A 621 2.97 5.76 -15.81
N PRO A 622 3.60 4.65 -16.26
CA PRO A 622 4.97 4.67 -16.74
C PRO A 622 5.12 5.55 -18.00
N ALA A 623 6.29 6.18 -18.15
CA ALA A 623 6.63 7.01 -19.31
C ALA A 623 7.05 6.16 -20.53
N VAL A 624 6.18 5.23 -20.94
CA VAL A 624 6.37 4.36 -22.11
C VAL A 624 5.14 4.39 -23.01
N LYS A 625 5.32 3.92 -24.25
CA LYS A 625 4.24 3.82 -25.23
C LYS A 625 3.17 2.83 -24.78
N SER A 626 1.92 3.19 -25.02
CA SER A 626 0.77 2.29 -24.82
C SER A 626 0.92 1.02 -25.67
N PRO A 627 0.62 -0.17 -25.11
CA PRO A 627 0.49 -1.39 -25.89
C PRO A 627 -0.64 -1.24 -26.92
N VAL A 628 -0.36 -1.56 -28.18
CA VAL A 628 -1.35 -1.45 -29.28
C VAL A 628 -2.41 -2.56 -29.19
N LYS A 629 -2.03 -3.73 -28.67
CA LYS A 629 -2.92 -4.89 -28.55
C LYS A 629 -3.09 -5.27 -27.09
N ALA A 630 -4.32 -5.65 -26.74
CA ALA A 630 -4.60 -6.29 -25.48
C ALA A 630 -3.84 -7.62 -25.39
N PRO A 631 -3.22 -7.95 -24.25
CA PRO A 631 -2.73 -9.30 -24.04
C PRO A 631 -3.91 -10.29 -23.98
N PRO A 632 -3.67 -11.57 -24.28
CA PRO A 632 -4.73 -12.57 -24.23
C PRO A 632 -5.30 -12.70 -22.81
N LEU A 633 -6.62 -12.82 -22.72
CA LEU A 633 -7.33 -13.09 -21.47
C LEU A 633 -7.64 -14.59 -21.34
N PRO A 634 -7.73 -15.11 -20.10
CA PRO A 634 -8.25 -16.46 -19.89
C PRO A 634 -9.68 -16.57 -20.40
N THR A 635 -9.98 -17.67 -21.08
CA THR A 635 -11.32 -18.00 -21.57
C THR A 635 -12.19 -18.70 -20.53
N ALA A 636 -11.59 -19.17 -19.44
CA ALA A 636 -12.25 -19.64 -18.24
C ALA A 636 -11.38 -19.22 -17.04
N VAL A 637 -11.94 -18.43 -16.12
CA VAL A 637 -11.23 -17.96 -14.93
C VAL A 637 -12.18 -17.96 -13.73
N VAL A 638 -11.62 -18.22 -12.56
CA VAL A 638 -12.29 -18.14 -11.27
C VAL A 638 -11.37 -17.47 -10.26
N LEU A 639 -11.94 -16.59 -9.44
CA LEU A 639 -11.31 -16.06 -8.23
C LEU A 639 -11.99 -16.73 -7.04
N HIS A 640 -11.29 -17.63 -6.36
CA HIS A 640 -11.81 -18.47 -5.28
C HIS A 640 -11.93 -17.75 -3.93
N ASP A 641 -11.23 -16.64 -3.74
CA ASP A 641 -11.39 -15.82 -2.54
C ASP A 641 -12.74 -15.09 -2.56
N ILE A 642 -13.28 -14.79 -3.75
CA ILE A 642 -14.57 -14.08 -3.93
C ILE A 642 -15.66 -14.91 -4.62
N GLU A 643 -15.32 -16.13 -5.05
CA GLU A 643 -16.18 -17.09 -5.76
C GLU A 643 -16.84 -16.48 -7.03
N VAL A 644 -16.12 -15.66 -7.79
CA VAL A 644 -16.57 -15.11 -9.08
C VAL A 644 -15.87 -15.84 -10.22
N ALA A 645 -16.64 -16.28 -11.22
CA ALA A 645 -16.10 -16.90 -12.42
C ALA A 645 -16.61 -16.24 -13.70
N MET A 646 -15.77 -16.29 -14.73
CA MET A 646 -16.00 -15.69 -16.05
C MET A 646 -15.58 -16.65 -17.15
N LEU A 647 -16.40 -16.77 -18.18
CA LEU A 647 -16.15 -17.51 -19.41
C LEU A 647 -16.10 -16.55 -20.60
N ARG A 648 -15.22 -16.80 -21.56
CA ARG A 648 -15.13 -16.06 -22.83
C ARG A 648 -15.02 -17.02 -24.00
N SER A 649 -15.66 -16.67 -25.12
CA SER A 649 -15.59 -17.46 -26.35
C SER A 649 -14.17 -17.47 -26.91
N GLU A 650 -13.52 -16.30 -26.92
CA GLU A 650 -12.15 -16.09 -27.38
C GLU A 650 -11.25 -15.51 -26.28
N PRO A 651 -9.92 -15.67 -26.35
CA PRO A 651 -8.99 -15.11 -25.37
C PRO A 651 -8.75 -13.59 -25.58
N THR A 652 -9.78 -12.84 -25.95
CA THR A 652 -9.73 -11.38 -26.10
C THR A 652 -10.82 -10.74 -25.25
N TRP A 653 -10.65 -9.47 -24.87
CA TRP A 653 -11.68 -8.78 -24.11
C TRP A 653 -12.93 -8.53 -24.98
N ASP A 654 -12.75 -8.17 -26.26
CA ASP A 654 -13.79 -7.90 -27.25
C ASP A 654 -14.34 -9.16 -27.94
N CYS A 655 -14.31 -10.29 -27.24
CA CYS A 655 -14.85 -11.57 -27.68
C CYS A 655 -16.36 -11.49 -28.00
N VAL A 656 -16.87 -12.44 -28.79
CA VAL A 656 -18.29 -12.45 -29.19
C VAL A 656 -19.20 -12.65 -27.98
N LEU A 657 -18.86 -13.58 -27.09
CA LEU A 657 -19.62 -13.91 -25.90
C LEU A 657 -18.73 -13.94 -24.67
N ASP A 658 -19.19 -13.28 -23.61
CA ASP A 658 -18.72 -13.57 -22.26
C ASP A 658 -19.89 -13.75 -21.30
N CYS A 659 -19.68 -14.52 -20.24
CA CYS A 659 -20.65 -14.69 -19.19
C CYS A 659 -19.99 -15.02 -17.87
N GLY A 660 -20.65 -14.64 -16.77
CA GLY A 660 -20.14 -14.93 -15.45
C GLY A 660 -21.20 -15.46 -14.50
N ILE A 661 -20.70 -16.03 -13.41
CA ILE A 661 -21.51 -16.44 -12.27
C ILE A 661 -20.87 -15.93 -10.98
N LYS A 662 -21.71 -15.49 -10.06
CA LYS A 662 -21.27 -14.98 -8.76
C LYS A 662 -21.64 -15.95 -7.64
N GLY A 663 -20.65 -16.40 -6.88
CA GLY A 663 -20.82 -17.08 -5.60
C GLY A 663 -20.75 -16.10 -4.43
N SER A 664 -20.43 -16.62 -3.24
CA SER A 664 -20.17 -15.83 -2.04
C SER A 664 -19.38 -16.62 -1.02
N ARG A 665 -18.43 -15.96 -0.36
CA ARG A 665 -17.55 -16.54 0.65
C ARG A 665 -17.12 -15.47 1.67
N PRO A 666 -16.81 -15.83 2.93
CA PRO A 666 -16.24 -14.90 3.88
C PRO A 666 -14.88 -14.34 3.40
N PRO A 667 -14.53 -13.12 3.80
CA PRO A 667 -15.30 -12.26 4.70
C PRO A 667 -16.49 -11.61 4.01
N TYR A 668 -17.58 -11.42 4.76
CA TYR A 668 -18.73 -10.68 4.25
C TYR A 668 -18.64 -9.22 4.62
N THR A 669 -18.93 -8.35 3.67
CA THR A 669 -18.97 -6.90 3.87
C THR A 669 -20.40 -6.39 3.66
N HIS A 670 -20.60 -5.11 3.97
CA HIS A 670 -21.89 -4.44 3.77
C HIS A 670 -22.21 -4.19 2.28
N HIS A 671 -21.27 -4.48 1.37
CA HIS A 671 -21.43 -4.38 -0.09
C HIS A 671 -21.89 -5.69 -0.75
N ASN A 672 -22.14 -6.73 0.05
CA ASN A 672 -22.68 -7.99 -0.43
C ASN A 672 -24.20 -7.91 -0.67
N GLN A 673 -24.64 -8.52 -1.75
CA GLN A 673 -26.03 -8.53 -2.20
C GLN A 673 -26.63 -9.95 -2.13
N PRO A 674 -27.97 -10.11 -2.23
CA PRO A 674 -28.62 -11.41 -2.33
C PRO A 674 -28.60 -11.93 -3.78
N ASP A 675 -27.40 -12.09 -4.33
CA ASP A 675 -27.13 -12.38 -5.74
C ASP A 675 -26.31 -13.68 -5.93
N THR A 676 -26.21 -14.53 -4.90
CA THR A 676 -25.43 -15.77 -5.01
C THR A 676 -26.09 -16.76 -5.99
N GLY A 677 -25.36 -17.09 -7.04
CA GLY A 677 -25.77 -17.89 -8.20
C GLY A 677 -26.21 -17.03 -9.39
N ALA A 678 -26.12 -15.70 -9.29
CA ALA A 678 -26.56 -14.80 -10.34
C ALA A 678 -25.70 -14.95 -11.59
N PHE A 679 -26.36 -14.84 -12.74
CA PHE A 679 -25.80 -15.07 -14.05
C PHE A 679 -25.92 -13.81 -14.91
N PHE A 680 -24.84 -13.42 -15.58
CA PHE A 680 -24.84 -12.34 -16.56
C PHE A 680 -24.20 -12.79 -17.87
N LEU A 681 -24.55 -12.15 -18.98
CA LEU A 681 -24.14 -12.51 -20.33
C LEU A 681 -24.06 -11.25 -21.20
N ASP A 682 -22.89 -11.02 -21.77
CA ASP A 682 -22.66 -9.95 -22.72
C ASP A 682 -22.39 -10.55 -24.12
N LEU A 683 -23.00 -9.94 -25.13
CA LEU A 683 -22.96 -10.39 -26.53
C LEU A 683 -22.51 -9.23 -27.42
N ARG A 684 -21.39 -9.42 -28.13
CA ARG A 684 -20.82 -8.48 -29.11
C ARG A 684 -20.61 -7.06 -28.53
N GLY A 685 -20.26 -6.97 -27.26
CA GLY A 685 -20.08 -5.71 -26.55
C GLY A 685 -21.38 -5.02 -26.15
N GLU A 686 -22.46 -5.77 -25.94
CA GLU A 686 -23.70 -5.32 -25.29
C GLU A 686 -24.07 -6.26 -24.15
N ARG A 687 -24.48 -5.69 -23.02
CA ARG A 687 -24.96 -6.46 -21.87
C ARG A 687 -26.41 -6.87 -22.11
N LEU A 688 -26.68 -8.15 -22.33
CA LEU A 688 -28.03 -8.62 -22.70
C LEU A 688 -28.72 -9.39 -21.59
N ILE A 689 -27.95 -10.03 -20.70
CA ILE A 689 -28.43 -10.48 -19.38
C ILE A 689 -27.58 -9.80 -18.33
N ILE A 690 -28.20 -8.98 -17.48
CA ILE A 690 -27.52 -8.14 -16.51
C ILE A 690 -27.66 -8.68 -15.08
N ASP A 691 -26.73 -8.26 -14.23
CA ASP A 691 -26.85 -8.31 -12.78
C ASP A 691 -26.69 -6.88 -12.23
N PRO A 692 -27.81 -6.17 -11.99
CA PRO A 692 -27.79 -4.77 -11.58
C PRO A 692 -27.01 -4.44 -10.29
N GLY A 693 -26.75 -5.41 -9.40
CA GLY A 693 -25.84 -5.34 -8.24
C GLY A 693 -25.97 -4.16 -7.26
N TYR A 694 -25.61 -2.97 -7.70
CA TYR A 694 -25.44 -1.76 -6.91
C TYR A 694 -26.72 -1.24 -6.23
N TYR A 695 -26.80 -1.33 -4.90
CA TYR A 695 -28.00 -0.99 -4.11
C TYR A 695 -29.28 -1.70 -4.58
N LYS A 696 -29.16 -2.98 -4.95
CA LYS A 696 -30.28 -3.83 -5.35
C LYS A 696 -30.50 -4.92 -4.30
N PRO A 697 -31.19 -4.59 -3.19
CA PRO A 697 -31.25 -5.45 -2.01
C PRO A 697 -32.24 -6.61 -2.16
N GLU A 698 -32.97 -6.68 -3.26
CA GLU A 698 -34.01 -7.69 -3.45
C GLU A 698 -33.52 -8.79 -4.39
N PRO A 699 -33.69 -10.09 -4.03
CA PRO A 699 -33.38 -11.19 -4.93
C PRO A 699 -34.03 -11.08 -6.32
N THR A 700 -35.18 -10.39 -6.42
CA THR A 700 -35.90 -10.14 -7.68
C THR A 700 -35.19 -9.21 -8.65
N ASP A 701 -34.14 -8.51 -8.19
CA ASP A 701 -33.35 -7.59 -8.99
C ASP A 701 -32.24 -8.28 -9.79
N HIS A 702 -31.93 -9.55 -9.48
CA HIS A 702 -30.81 -10.30 -10.08
C HIS A 702 -31.28 -11.42 -11.03
N SER A 703 -30.37 -11.99 -11.81
CA SER A 703 -30.69 -13.09 -12.75
C SER A 703 -30.55 -14.46 -12.08
N LEU A 704 -31.56 -14.85 -11.29
CA LEU A 704 -31.56 -15.99 -10.35
C LEU A 704 -32.82 -16.87 -10.50
N PRO A 705 -32.86 -18.08 -9.91
CA PRO A 705 -34.12 -18.74 -9.61
C PRO A 705 -34.73 -18.23 -8.29
N LEU A 706 -36.07 -18.27 -8.18
CA LEU A 706 -36.80 -18.14 -6.92
C LEU A 706 -37.57 -19.44 -6.66
N ILE A 707 -37.63 -19.89 -5.40
CA ILE A 707 -38.32 -21.12 -4.99
C ILE A 707 -39.46 -20.74 -4.07
N ASP A 708 -40.71 -20.91 -4.53
CA ASP A 708 -41.92 -20.39 -3.89
C ASP A 708 -41.81 -18.88 -3.56
N GLY A 709 -41.14 -18.12 -4.43
CA GLY A 709 -40.91 -16.68 -4.27
C GLY A 709 -39.70 -16.34 -3.39
N VAL A 710 -38.98 -17.33 -2.84
CA VAL A 710 -37.79 -17.13 -2.01
C VAL A 710 -36.53 -17.22 -2.86
N GLY A 711 -35.71 -16.16 -2.84
CA GLY A 711 -34.37 -16.14 -3.44
C GLY A 711 -33.27 -16.45 -2.43
N PRO A 712 -31.98 -16.29 -2.81
CA PRO A 712 -30.88 -16.41 -1.85
C PRO A 712 -30.96 -15.29 -0.81
N ALA A 713 -30.52 -15.58 0.42
CA ALA A 713 -30.33 -14.56 1.44
C ALA A 713 -29.15 -13.64 1.09
N ILE A 714 -28.94 -12.58 1.89
CA ILE A 714 -27.68 -11.82 1.89
C ILE A 714 -26.61 -12.67 2.63
N PRO A 715 -25.39 -12.81 2.08
CA PRO A 715 -24.37 -13.65 2.69
C PRO A 715 -23.85 -13.04 3.99
N THR A 716 -24.01 -13.81 5.07
CA THR A 716 -23.62 -13.43 6.44
C THR A 716 -22.92 -14.57 7.19
N LEU A 717 -23.29 -15.83 6.90
CA LEU A 717 -22.74 -17.03 7.56
C LEU A 717 -22.72 -18.28 6.65
N TRP A 718 -22.96 -18.13 5.34
CA TRP A 718 -23.13 -19.26 4.42
C TRP A 718 -22.40 -19.00 3.09
N ASN A 719 -22.02 -20.07 2.39
CA ASN A 719 -21.22 -19.97 1.17
C ASN A 719 -22.03 -20.35 -0.07
N GLY A 720 -21.80 -19.63 -1.18
CA GLY A 720 -22.05 -20.12 -2.52
C GLY A 720 -20.73 -20.30 -3.26
N ARG A 721 -20.46 -21.50 -3.77
CA ARG A 721 -19.11 -21.84 -4.25
C ARG A 721 -19.10 -22.17 -5.72
N VAL A 722 -18.11 -21.64 -6.45
CA VAL A 722 -17.79 -22.07 -7.80
C VAL A 722 -17.00 -23.38 -7.69
N LEU A 723 -17.64 -24.50 -8.01
CA LEU A 723 -17.05 -25.83 -7.88
C LEU A 723 -16.28 -26.28 -9.12
N ALA A 724 -16.50 -25.62 -10.26
CA ALA A 724 -15.80 -25.89 -11.50
C ALA A 724 -15.70 -24.62 -12.36
N CYS A 725 -14.55 -24.44 -13.01
CA CYS A 725 -14.35 -23.47 -14.08
C CYS A 725 -13.23 -24.00 -15.00
N ARG A 726 -13.55 -24.32 -16.26
CA ARG A 726 -12.60 -24.97 -17.19
C ARG A 726 -12.95 -24.72 -18.66
N ALA A 727 -11.96 -24.93 -19.52
CA ALA A 727 -12.07 -24.84 -20.97
C ALA A 727 -11.58 -26.12 -21.64
N ALA A 728 -12.22 -26.54 -22.73
CA ALA A 728 -11.79 -27.65 -23.59
C ALA A 728 -12.22 -27.36 -25.04
N GLY A 729 -11.27 -27.20 -25.97
CA GLY A 729 -11.57 -26.86 -27.37
C GLY A 729 -12.34 -25.54 -27.49
N ASP A 730 -13.53 -25.57 -28.09
CA ASP A 730 -14.46 -24.43 -28.17
C ASP A 730 -15.48 -24.40 -27.01
N LEU A 731 -15.42 -25.36 -26.10
CA LEU A 731 -16.34 -25.45 -24.97
C LEU A 731 -15.73 -24.79 -23.73
N ARG A 732 -16.56 -24.06 -22.99
CA ARG A 732 -16.24 -23.54 -21.65
C ARG A 732 -17.29 -23.99 -20.67
N TYR A 733 -16.90 -24.22 -19.43
CA TYR A 733 -17.80 -24.69 -18.39
C TYR A 733 -17.50 -24.05 -17.05
N MET A 734 -18.55 -23.61 -16.35
CA MET A 734 -18.50 -23.29 -14.94
C MET A 734 -19.72 -23.82 -14.19
N MET A 735 -19.58 -23.97 -12.87
CA MET A 735 -20.67 -24.41 -12.00
C MET A 735 -20.62 -23.72 -10.64
N CYS A 736 -21.74 -23.16 -10.20
CA CYS A 736 -21.92 -22.62 -8.85
C CYS A 736 -22.92 -23.47 -8.05
N ASP A 737 -22.59 -23.78 -6.80
CA ASP A 737 -23.51 -24.34 -5.81
C ASP A 737 -23.94 -23.23 -4.86
N SER A 738 -25.19 -22.79 -4.99
CA SER A 738 -25.79 -21.74 -4.16
C SER A 738 -26.75 -22.32 -3.11
N THR A 739 -26.74 -23.64 -2.88
CA THR A 739 -27.76 -24.31 -2.07
C THR A 739 -27.92 -23.69 -0.68
N GLN A 740 -26.81 -23.37 0.01
CA GLN A 740 -26.88 -22.80 1.35
C GLN A 740 -27.55 -21.42 1.39
N ALA A 741 -27.43 -20.65 0.30
CA ALA A 741 -28.02 -19.32 0.16
C ALA A 741 -29.54 -19.34 0.27
N TYR A 742 -30.17 -20.42 -0.19
CA TYR A 742 -31.63 -20.57 -0.22
C TYR A 742 -32.19 -21.17 1.09
N GLY A 743 -31.32 -21.54 2.03
CA GLY A 743 -31.70 -22.08 3.33
C GLY A 743 -32.75 -23.19 3.24
N ALA A 744 -33.86 -23.03 3.96
CA ALA A 744 -34.93 -24.03 4.02
C ALA A 744 -35.79 -24.13 2.73
N ALA A 745 -35.63 -23.24 1.76
CA ALA A 745 -36.41 -23.27 0.52
C ALA A 745 -35.98 -24.42 -0.41
N ALA A 746 -34.71 -24.85 -0.35
CA ALA A 746 -34.13 -25.80 -1.28
C ALA A 746 -33.27 -26.86 -0.59
N LYS A 747 -33.24 -28.06 -1.17
CA LYS A 747 -32.26 -29.10 -0.86
C LYS A 747 -31.05 -29.04 -1.79
N ARG A 748 -31.21 -28.42 -2.96
CA ARG A 748 -30.15 -28.21 -3.95
C ARG A 748 -30.50 -27.05 -4.85
N VAL A 749 -29.54 -26.16 -5.06
CA VAL A 749 -29.57 -25.10 -6.07
C VAL A 749 -28.19 -25.04 -6.71
N ARG A 750 -28.02 -25.77 -7.82
CA ARG A 750 -26.79 -25.77 -8.61
C ARG A 750 -27.06 -25.24 -10.00
N ARG A 751 -26.19 -24.35 -10.45
CA ARG A 751 -26.26 -23.77 -11.79
C ARG A 751 -25.01 -24.16 -12.56
N HIS A 752 -25.22 -24.85 -13.66
CA HIS A 752 -24.19 -25.23 -14.62
C HIS A 752 -24.29 -24.29 -15.81
N VAL A 753 -23.17 -23.74 -16.26
CA VAL A 753 -23.10 -22.87 -17.42
C VAL A 753 -22.09 -23.45 -18.40
N VAL A 754 -22.54 -23.71 -19.63
CA VAL A 754 -21.71 -24.22 -20.72
C VAL A 754 -21.77 -23.23 -21.88
N MET A 755 -20.62 -22.76 -22.34
CA MET A 755 -20.50 -21.95 -23.54
C MET A 755 -20.06 -22.82 -24.72
N PHE A 756 -20.73 -22.67 -25.86
CA PHE A 756 -20.46 -23.37 -27.12
C PHE A 756 -19.83 -22.40 -28.12
N GLY A 757 -18.52 -22.15 -27.97
CA GLY A 757 -17.78 -21.17 -28.75
C GLY A 757 -18.47 -19.80 -28.74
N ALA A 758 -18.51 -19.15 -29.91
CA ALA A 758 -19.23 -17.89 -30.12
C ALA A 758 -20.74 -18.07 -30.42
N GLN A 759 -21.27 -19.29 -30.43
CA GLN A 759 -22.64 -19.56 -30.91
C GLN A 759 -23.70 -19.40 -29.83
N GLY A 760 -23.39 -19.74 -28.57
CA GLY A 760 -24.36 -19.62 -27.50
C GLY A 760 -23.94 -20.21 -26.16
N VAL A 761 -24.80 -20.01 -25.17
CA VAL A 761 -24.61 -20.44 -23.78
C VAL A 761 -25.82 -21.28 -23.33
N LEU A 762 -25.55 -22.39 -22.66
CA LEU A 762 -26.53 -23.24 -22.00
C LEU A 762 -26.41 -23.03 -20.48
N VAL A 763 -27.53 -22.71 -19.83
CA VAL A 763 -27.65 -22.68 -18.37
C VAL A 763 -28.54 -23.84 -17.95
N LEU A 764 -28.00 -24.79 -17.18
CA LEU A 764 -28.74 -25.91 -16.59
C LEU A 764 -28.90 -25.66 -15.10
N ASP A 765 -30.15 -25.54 -14.66
CA ASP A 765 -30.53 -25.32 -13.27
C ASP A 765 -30.94 -26.66 -12.60
N ASP A 766 -30.02 -27.25 -11.83
CA ASP A 766 -30.25 -28.45 -11.01
C ASP A 766 -30.82 -28.03 -9.64
N ILE A 767 -32.14 -27.85 -9.62
CA ILE A 767 -32.89 -27.36 -8.47
C ILE A 767 -33.77 -28.46 -7.89
N VAL A 768 -33.60 -28.71 -6.59
CA VAL A 768 -34.46 -29.58 -5.79
C VAL A 768 -35.07 -28.75 -4.68
N PRO A 769 -36.34 -28.33 -4.81
CA PRO A 769 -37.03 -27.62 -3.75
C PRO A 769 -37.18 -28.49 -2.50
N ALA A 770 -37.21 -27.87 -1.31
CA ALA A 770 -37.45 -28.58 -0.06
C ALA A 770 -38.87 -29.15 0.01
N ARG A 771 -39.85 -28.37 -0.45
CA ARG A 771 -41.27 -28.74 -0.53
C ARG A 771 -41.58 -29.39 -1.89
N LYS A 772 -42.19 -30.57 -1.86
CA LYS A 772 -42.61 -31.28 -3.09
C LYS A 772 -43.62 -30.40 -3.85
N GLY A 773 -43.37 -30.20 -5.15
CA GLY A 773 -44.25 -29.44 -6.03
C GLY A 773 -44.15 -27.92 -5.89
N ALA A 774 -43.15 -27.41 -5.17
CA ALA A 774 -42.83 -25.99 -5.12
C ALA A 774 -42.65 -25.39 -6.51
N LYS A 775 -43.07 -24.15 -6.65
CA LYS A 775 -42.89 -23.38 -7.88
C LYS A 775 -41.46 -22.88 -7.94
N VAL A 776 -40.81 -23.09 -9.07
CA VAL A 776 -39.52 -22.46 -9.36
C VAL A 776 -39.76 -21.40 -10.44
N THR A 777 -39.39 -20.16 -10.15
CA THR A 777 -39.44 -19.03 -11.07
C THR A 777 -38.02 -18.70 -11.49
N LEU A 778 -37.65 -18.97 -12.73
CA LEU A 778 -36.43 -18.41 -13.30
C LEU A 778 -36.68 -16.95 -13.64
N GLN A 779 -35.73 -16.09 -13.31
CA GLN A 779 -35.75 -14.69 -13.73
C GLN A 779 -34.43 -14.32 -14.41
N TYR A 780 -34.55 -13.61 -15.52
CA TYR A 780 -33.44 -13.01 -16.24
C TYR A 780 -33.71 -11.52 -16.37
N GLN A 781 -32.75 -10.72 -15.96
CA GLN A 781 -32.81 -9.27 -16.09
C GLN A 781 -32.22 -8.95 -17.46
N CYS A 782 -33.05 -8.57 -18.44
CA CYS A 782 -32.56 -8.37 -19.80
C CYS A 782 -32.12 -6.93 -20.03
N GLY A 783 -30.97 -6.76 -20.67
CA GLY A 783 -30.36 -5.46 -20.99
C GLY A 783 -30.97 -4.76 -22.21
N GLY A 784 -31.89 -5.41 -22.91
CA GLY A 784 -32.51 -4.94 -24.15
C GLY A 784 -34.00 -5.24 -24.20
N VAL A 785 -34.70 -4.68 -25.20
CA VAL A 785 -36.15 -4.81 -25.33
C VAL A 785 -36.53 -6.28 -25.55
N THR A 786 -37.43 -6.80 -24.72
CA THR A 786 -37.87 -8.19 -24.79
C THR A 786 -39.12 -8.35 -25.64
N ALA A 787 -39.13 -9.34 -26.54
CA ALA A 787 -40.30 -9.74 -27.32
C ALA A 787 -40.45 -11.27 -27.32
N ARG A 788 -41.67 -11.78 -27.53
CA ARG A 788 -41.93 -13.21 -27.66
C ARG A 788 -42.15 -13.59 -29.12
N ASP A 789 -41.49 -14.67 -29.58
CA ASP A 789 -41.83 -15.29 -30.86
C ASP A 789 -43.20 -15.97 -30.77
N ARG A 790 -44.07 -15.63 -31.72
CA ARG A 790 -45.43 -16.16 -31.81
C ARG A 790 -45.48 -17.64 -32.19
N LYS A 791 -44.44 -18.19 -32.82
CA LYS A 791 -44.40 -19.56 -33.35
C LYS A 791 -43.99 -20.60 -32.33
N ASP A 792 -42.95 -20.32 -31.54
CA ASP A 792 -42.33 -21.30 -30.64
C ASP A 792 -42.23 -20.83 -29.17
N GLY A 793 -42.67 -19.60 -28.88
CA GLY A 793 -42.70 -19.05 -27.53
C GLY A 793 -41.34 -18.66 -26.96
N GLN A 794 -40.29 -18.66 -27.79
CA GLN A 794 -38.97 -18.16 -27.43
C GLN A 794 -38.98 -16.65 -27.21
N ILE A 795 -37.96 -16.14 -26.53
CA ILE A 795 -37.86 -14.71 -26.20
C ILE A 795 -36.67 -14.11 -26.93
N HIS A 796 -36.88 -12.97 -27.57
CA HIS A 796 -35.80 -12.16 -28.15
C HIS A 796 -35.51 -10.99 -27.22
N VAL A 797 -34.23 -10.75 -26.96
CA VAL A 797 -33.70 -9.57 -26.29
C VAL A 797 -32.93 -8.78 -27.34
N ASN A 798 -33.43 -7.60 -27.68
CA ASN A 798 -32.83 -6.75 -28.72
C ASN A 798 -32.04 -5.62 -28.07
N GLY A 799 -30.72 -5.66 -28.23
CA GLY A 799 -29.81 -4.54 -27.96
C GLY A 799 -29.80 -3.55 -29.13
N HIS A 800 -28.82 -2.65 -29.14
CA HIS A 800 -28.62 -1.68 -30.22
C HIS A 800 -27.94 -2.32 -31.45
N LYS A 801 -27.05 -3.28 -31.24
CA LYS A 801 -26.25 -3.94 -32.30
C LYS A 801 -26.26 -5.47 -32.23
N ALA A 802 -26.79 -6.05 -31.15
CA ALA A 802 -26.84 -7.48 -30.91
C ALA A 802 -28.27 -7.95 -30.61
N ALA A 803 -28.57 -9.17 -31.01
CA ALA A 803 -29.84 -9.82 -30.75
C ALA A 803 -29.59 -11.18 -30.07
N LEU A 804 -30.24 -11.41 -28.94
CA LEU A 804 -30.11 -12.63 -28.16
C LEU A 804 -31.46 -13.35 -28.10
N ARG A 805 -31.46 -14.64 -28.42
CA ARG A 805 -32.63 -15.49 -28.22
C ARG A 805 -32.48 -16.34 -26.96
N ILE A 806 -33.53 -16.35 -26.15
CA ILE A 806 -33.71 -17.20 -24.98
C ILE A 806 -34.69 -18.32 -25.33
N GLY A 807 -34.20 -19.55 -25.24
CA GLY A 807 -34.97 -20.77 -25.49
C GLY A 807 -34.95 -21.73 -24.30
N TRP A 808 -35.77 -22.77 -24.37
CA TRP A 808 -35.98 -23.73 -23.28
C TRP A 808 -35.75 -25.16 -23.78
N LEU A 809 -35.04 -25.97 -23.00
CA LEU A 809 -34.90 -27.41 -23.19
C LEU A 809 -35.29 -28.13 -21.89
N GLY A 810 -35.83 -29.35 -22.01
CA GLY A 810 -36.30 -30.13 -20.86
C GLY A 810 -37.76 -29.81 -20.50
N PRO A 811 -38.11 -29.63 -19.21
CA PRO A 811 -39.48 -29.30 -18.83
C PRO A 811 -39.87 -27.91 -19.33
N MET A 812 -40.87 -27.81 -20.20
CA MET A 812 -41.32 -26.51 -20.70
C MET A 812 -41.86 -25.63 -19.55
N PRO A 813 -41.52 -24.33 -19.51
CA PRO A 813 -42.14 -23.40 -18.57
C PRO A 813 -43.66 -23.43 -18.70
N THR A 814 -44.34 -23.49 -17.56
CA THR A 814 -45.80 -23.41 -17.48
C THR A 814 -46.32 -22.02 -17.79
N GLN A 815 -45.52 -21.00 -17.47
CA GLN A 815 -45.80 -19.61 -17.78
C GLN A 815 -44.49 -18.89 -18.02
N THR A 816 -44.47 -18.04 -19.05
CA THR A 816 -43.41 -17.07 -19.27
C THR A 816 -44.03 -15.69 -19.23
N VAL A 817 -43.38 -14.72 -18.58
CA VAL A 817 -43.87 -13.35 -18.41
C VAL A 817 -42.77 -12.38 -18.82
N LEU A 818 -43.09 -11.47 -19.74
CA LEU A 818 -42.26 -10.33 -20.08
C LEU A 818 -42.74 -9.15 -19.23
N GLN A 819 -41.87 -8.55 -18.43
CA GLN A 819 -42.20 -7.39 -17.61
C GLN A 819 -41.92 -6.09 -18.37
N ALA A 820 -42.57 -5.00 -17.94
CA ALA A 820 -42.29 -3.67 -18.46
C ALA A 820 -40.85 -3.24 -18.10
N GLU A 821 -40.35 -2.22 -18.81
CA GLU A 821 -39.06 -1.60 -18.51
C GLU A 821 -39.03 -1.12 -17.06
N ARG A 822 -37.97 -1.50 -16.33
CA ARG A 822 -37.64 -0.95 -15.03
C ARG A 822 -36.64 0.18 -15.19
N ARG A 823 -36.69 1.15 -14.28
CA ARG A 823 -35.70 2.23 -14.23
C ARG A 823 -34.52 1.82 -13.36
N PHE A 824 -33.32 2.22 -13.74
CA PHE A 824 -32.14 2.02 -12.91
C PHE A 824 -32.08 2.99 -11.72
N ASP A 825 -32.69 4.17 -11.83
CA ASP A 825 -32.59 5.27 -10.85
C ASP A 825 -33.64 5.23 -9.72
N ASP A 826 -34.34 4.11 -9.56
CA ASP A 826 -35.37 3.91 -8.53
C ASP A 826 -34.82 3.88 -7.09
N VAL A 827 -33.59 3.38 -6.90
CA VAL A 827 -32.91 3.28 -5.60
C VAL A 827 -31.54 3.96 -5.63
N HIS A 828 -30.80 3.87 -6.75
CA HIS A 828 -29.50 4.51 -6.93
C HIS A 828 -29.05 4.51 -8.40
N TRP A 829 -28.15 5.42 -8.79
CA TRP A 829 -27.65 5.62 -10.16
C TRP A 829 -26.67 4.54 -10.70
N GLY A 830 -26.50 3.38 -10.07
CA GLY A 830 -25.37 2.48 -10.33
C GLY A 830 -25.22 2.00 -11.79
N TYR A 831 -26.32 1.54 -12.41
CA TYR A 831 -26.30 0.98 -13.76
C TYR A 831 -26.60 2.00 -14.88
N VAL A 832 -26.80 3.28 -14.55
CA VAL A 832 -27.11 4.32 -15.55
C VAL A 832 -25.95 4.58 -16.52
N PHE A 833 -24.74 4.09 -16.19
CA PHE A 833 -23.57 4.18 -17.07
C PHE A 833 -23.50 3.08 -18.13
N ALA A 834 -24.18 1.96 -17.89
CA ALA A 834 -24.23 0.87 -18.86
C ALA A 834 -25.01 1.34 -20.09
N ASP A 835 -24.56 0.91 -21.27
CA ASP A 835 -25.30 1.12 -22.51
C ASP A 835 -26.40 0.06 -22.66
N CYS A 836 -27.32 0.01 -21.68
CA CYS A 836 -28.38 -0.98 -21.64
C CYS A 836 -29.64 -0.44 -20.97
N LYS A 837 -30.73 -1.17 -21.15
CA LYS A 837 -32.02 -0.96 -20.49
C LYS A 837 -32.33 -2.11 -19.53
N TRP A 838 -33.48 -2.09 -18.87
CA TRP A 838 -33.82 -3.15 -17.92
C TRP A 838 -35.22 -3.73 -18.16
N PHE A 839 -35.29 -4.91 -18.77
CA PHE A 839 -36.53 -5.64 -19.07
C PHE A 839 -36.51 -7.03 -18.42
N PRO A 840 -37.16 -7.21 -17.26
CA PRO A 840 -37.17 -8.51 -16.62
C PRO A 840 -38.02 -9.54 -17.39
N VAL A 841 -37.50 -10.76 -17.45
CA VAL A 841 -38.18 -11.96 -17.97
C VAL A 841 -38.33 -12.95 -16.84
N ARG A 842 -39.52 -13.56 -16.71
CA ARG A 842 -39.78 -14.63 -15.74
C ARG A 842 -40.32 -15.89 -16.42
N ALA A 843 -39.89 -17.06 -15.98
CA ALA A 843 -40.36 -18.36 -16.45
C ALA A 843 -40.63 -19.30 -15.27
N ASP A 844 -41.89 -19.72 -15.10
CA ASP A 844 -42.35 -20.57 -14.00
C ASP A 844 -42.40 -22.03 -14.43
N TYR A 845 -41.80 -22.92 -13.62
CA TYR A 845 -41.90 -24.37 -13.77
C TYR A 845 -41.99 -25.07 -12.42
N ARG A 846 -42.19 -26.39 -12.42
CA ARG A 846 -42.22 -27.21 -11.20
C ARG A 846 -40.93 -27.99 -11.06
N GLY A 847 -40.21 -27.76 -9.97
CA GLY A 847 -39.04 -28.55 -9.62
C GLY A 847 -39.42 -29.99 -9.26
N VAL A 848 -38.74 -30.97 -9.85
CA VAL A 848 -38.99 -32.40 -9.61
C VAL A 848 -37.69 -33.12 -9.23
N PRO A 849 -37.60 -33.78 -8.05
CA PRO A 849 -36.35 -34.36 -7.55
C PRO A 849 -35.67 -35.40 -8.46
N ARG A 850 -36.44 -36.08 -9.34
CA ARG A 850 -35.95 -37.08 -10.30
C ARG A 850 -36.30 -36.72 -11.76
N GLY A 851 -36.63 -35.47 -12.04
CA GLY A 851 -36.95 -35.01 -13.39
C GLY A 851 -35.72 -34.54 -14.17
N LEU A 852 -35.98 -34.13 -15.42
CA LEU A 852 -35.04 -33.36 -16.21
C LEU A 852 -34.87 -31.96 -15.58
N PRO A 853 -33.64 -31.42 -15.52
CA PRO A 853 -33.42 -30.04 -15.12
C PRO A 853 -33.97 -29.11 -16.22
N LEU A 854 -34.43 -27.92 -15.82
CA LEU A 854 -34.70 -26.87 -16.80
C LEU A 854 -33.37 -26.38 -17.35
N MET A 855 -33.29 -26.33 -18.68
CA MET A 855 -32.15 -25.81 -19.39
C MET A 855 -32.59 -24.60 -20.19
N THR A 856 -31.91 -23.48 -19.98
CA THR A 856 -32.11 -22.25 -20.74
C THR A 856 -30.99 -22.10 -21.75
N THR A 857 -31.33 -21.87 -23.01
CA THR A 857 -30.37 -21.62 -24.09
C THR A 857 -30.35 -20.14 -24.44
N PHE A 858 -29.16 -19.60 -24.64
CA PHE A 858 -28.89 -18.23 -25.04
C PHE A 858 -28.14 -18.28 -26.37
N SER A 859 -28.74 -17.74 -27.43
CA SER A 859 -28.22 -17.84 -28.80
C SER A 859 -27.96 -16.47 -29.40
N ASP A 860 -26.78 -16.30 -30.02
CA ASP A 860 -26.51 -15.13 -30.86
C ASP A 860 -27.35 -15.22 -32.14
N GLU A 861 -28.27 -14.28 -32.31
CA GLU A 861 -29.10 -14.12 -33.52
C GLU A 861 -28.75 -12.86 -34.31
N THR A 862 -27.65 -12.20 -33.96
CA THR A 862 -27.26 -10.93 -34.58
C THR A 862 -27.07 -11.05 -36.09
N THR A 863 -26.60 -12.20 -36.57
CA THR A 863 -26.29 -12.45 -37.99
C THR A 863 -27.19 -13.51 -38.65
N GLY A 864 -28.23 -14.02 -37.97
CA GLY A 864 -29.09 -15.07 -38.52
C GLY A 864 -29.94 -15.79 -37.47
N ALA A 865 -30.48 -16.98 -37.82
CA ALA A 865 -31.46 -17.72 -37.02
C ALA A 865 -30.93 -18.41 -35.73
N GLY A 866 -29.71 -18.07 -35.31
CA GLY A 866 -28.99 -18.71 -34.21
C GLY A 866 -28.68 -20.20 -34.43
N PRO A 867 -27.89 -20.82 -33.53
CA PRO A 867 -27.57 -22.23 -33.62
C PRO A 867 -28.80 -23.14 -33.38
N LEU A 868 -28.77 -24.33 -33.98
CA LEU A 868 -29.72 -25.39 -33.67
C LEU A 868 -29.27 -26.20 -32.46
N TRP A 869 -30.05 -26.14 -31.39
CA TRP A 869 -29.85 -26.94 -30.19
C TRP A 869 -30.51 -28.31 -30.30
N ARG A 870 -29.79 -29.36 -29.93
CA ARG A 870 -30.33 -30.72 -29.80
C ARG A 870 -30.13 -31.21 -28.39
N CYS A 871 -31.18 -31.77 -27.80
CA CYS A 871 -31.14 -32.36 -26.48
C CYS A 871 -31.68 -33.78 -26.54
N SER A 872 -30.95 -34.75 -25.99
CA SER A 872 -31.40 -36.12 -25.87
C SER A 872 -31.14 -36.65 -24.46
N GLN A 873 -32.08 -37.43 -23.94
CA GLN A 873 -31.94 -38.10 -22.66
C GLN A 873 -31.99 -39.61 -22.86
N ARG A 874 -31.04 -40.33 -22.25
CA ARG A 874 -31.02 -41.80 -22.16
C ARG A 874 -30.80 -42.21 -20.72
N GLY A 875 -31.89 -42.55 -20.02
CA GLY A 875 -31.87 -42.89 -18.60
C GLY A 875 -31.37 -41.71 -17.74
N ASP A 876 -30.28 -41.94 -17.02
CA ASP A 876 -29.61 -40.93 -16.18
C ASP A 876 -28.61 -40.05 -16.93
N ARG A 877 -28.46 -40.23 -18.24
CA ARG A 877 -27.56 -39.42 -19.07
C ARG A 877 -28.35 -38.43 -19.93
N LEU A 878 -27.85 -37.21 -19.98
CA LEU A 878 -28.36 -36.09 -20.76
C LEU A 878 -27.25 -35.62 -21.70
N ILE A 879 -27.55 -35.48 -22.99
CA ILE A 879 -26.61 -34.98 -24.00
C ILE A 879 -27.23 -33.74 -24.64
N VAL A 880 -26.48 -32.64 -24.62
CA VAL A 880 -26.86 -31.38 -25.27
C VAL A 880 -25.81 -31.05 -26.32
N ALA A 881 -26.25 -30.80 -27.55
CA ALA A 881 -25.39 -30.52 -28.68
C ALA A 881 -25.80 -29.24 -29.40
N VAL A 882 -24.81 -28.52 -29.92
CA VAL A 882 -24.98 -27.42 -30.87
C VAL A 882 -24.40 -27.86 -32.20
N GLU A 883 -25.24 -27.86 -33.24
CA GLU A 883 -24.84 -28.28 -34.58
C GLU A 883 -23.64 -27.45 -35.08
N GLY A 884 -22.59 -28.15 -35.51
CA GLY A 884 -21.35 -27.53 -36.00
C GLY A 884 -20.36 -27.05 -34.94
N VAL A 885 -20.66 -27.17 -33.63
CA VAL A 885 -19.75 -26.78 -32.55
C VAL A 885 -19.29 -27.96 -31.70
N GLY A 886 -20.24 -28.71 -31.13
CA GLY A 886 -19.90 -29.81 -30.21
C GLY A 886 -21.07 -30.25 -29.35
N GLU A 887 -20.81 -31.22 -28.48
CA GLU A 887 -21.78 -31.76 -27.53
C GLU A 887 -21.20 -31.88 -26.13
N VAL A 888 -22.07 -31.79 -25.12
CA VAL A 888 -21.73 -32.04 -23.72
C VAL A 888 -22.63 -33.10 -23.12
N GLY A 889 -22.05 -33.92 -22.24
CA GLY A 889 -22.77 -34.98 -21.54
C GLY A 889 -22.87 -34.69 -20.06
N PHE A 890 -24.09 -34.68 -19.53
CA PHE A 890 -24.37 -34.69 -18.10
C PHE A 890 -24.84 -36.06 -17.64
N GLN A 891 -24.39 -36.47 -16.45
CA GLN A 891 -24.81 -37.69 -15.78
C GLN A 891 -25.50 -37.32 -14.46
N ARG A 892 -26.69 -37.86 -14.24
CA ARG A 892 -27.37 -37.76 -12.96
C ARG A 892 -26.71 -38.70 -11.96
N ARG A 893 -26.36 -38.16 -10.81
CA ARG A 893 -25.87 -38.85 -9.62
C ARG A 893 -26.75 -38.50 -8.42
N ILE A 894 -26.49 -39.15 -7.28
CA ILE A 894 -27.14 -38.82 -6.00
C ILE A 894 -26.88 -37.35 -5.61
N SER A 895 -25.67 -36.86 -5.89
CA SER A 895 -25.23 -35.48 -5.67
C SER A 895 -25.98 -34.47 -6.55
N GLY A 896 -26.52 -34.87 -7.70
CA GLY A 896 -27.14 -33.99 -8.69
C GLY A 896 -26.70 -34.30 -10.11
N TRP A 897 -26.89 -33.34 -11.02
CA TRP A 897 -26.35 -33.44 -12.37
C TRP A 897 -24.86 -33.07 -12.37
N GLU A 898 -24.05 -33.84 -13.09
CA GLU A 898 -22.61 -33.62 -13.21
C GLU A 898 -22.17 -33.70 -14.66
N LEU A 899 -21.28 -32.80 -15.07
CA LEU A 899 -20.70 -32.80 -16.41
C LEU A 899 -19.64 -33.93 -16.52
N VAL A 900 -19.90 -34.93 -17.36
CA VAL A 900 -19.05 -36.11 -17.55
C VAL A 900 -18.32 -36.16 -18.90
N ALA A 901 -18.75 -35.35 -19.87
CA ALA A 901 -18.09 -35.23 -21.16
C ALA A 901 -18.19 -33.79 -21.67
N MET A 902 -17.06 -33.27 -22.16
CA MET A 902 -16.91 -32.03 -22.94
C MET A 902 -16.13 -32.38 -24.19
#